data_AF-A0A963QM40-F1
#
_entry.id   AF-A0A963QM40-F1
#
_cell.length_a   1.000
_cell.length_b   1.000
_cell.length_c   1.000
_cell.angle_alpha   90.00
_cell.angle_beta   90.00
_cell.angle_gamma   90.00
#
_symmetry.space_group_name_H-M   'P 1'
#
loop_
_entity.id
_entity.type
_entity.pdbx_description
1 polymer ?
#
loop_
_entity_poly.entity_id
_entity_poly.type
_entity_poly.pdbx_seq_one_letter_code
_entity_poly.pdbx_strand_id
1 'polypeptide(L)'
;YDTYSQAWTIIHQNLKAALELTGIVDGLEDRTLNSGAKAAARSRFEGTKQRFFSQVLLSMKLPSIYPAIDEHLAQDESVVVQLVSTAESILNRRLNELEPEERETLDITTDCKEYVVDYLGRAFPTRQMEEYVDELGDVRSRPMYDDAGNPVINPEAEAKRDELLEYICAMPPIPTALDALLEHYGVTAVAEVTGRSKRLVRDGSGQQRLESRSPRTNLAETSAFMTGAKRILVFSDAGGTGRSYHASLDVKNQQRRVHFLLEPGWRADRAIQGLGRTHRTHQACPPLFRPVTTDCKGEARFTSTIARRLDALGALTRGQRQTGGQGMFDASDNLESIYAKHALHDWYCLLATGKLKSTSLQEFETISGLELTDRDGVLSENLPPIQRWLNRILAMKIAVQNAIFDEFLTLVETRVATAREAGTFDIGVETIAVETCEVLSDTVIRTDPVTGATSHLLELSLTQRRKLTSLERVMAMAAHQDNPRFLHNSRSDKVALCIPAPSHMDEEGNYIRRFELVRPLRSEYILAERLAESAWEDIARDDFEARWQAEYAADENQLVTETVYLATGLLLPIWGALPKEDLTVNRIVDQTGASWLGRHVHDLFVDATLERLGVSRKAQVDPGKIVQAILGGGTWKAPHPKNFTIRTSRVNGARRIEIADVEPGRIAGLKAMGCFTEIIAYKTRVFVPMEKAEAVLEAVVG
;
A
#
# COMPACT_ATOMS: atom_id res chain seq x y z
N TYR A 1 -2.51 28.26 -0.30
CA TYR A 1 -1.76 27.01 -0.02
C TYR A 1 -0.37 27.32 0.53
N ASP A 2 0.49 28.00 -0.22
CA ASP A 2 1.88 28.26 0.18
C ASP A 2 2.05 29.02 1.51
N THR A 3 1.17 29.99 1.81
CA THR A 3 1.16 30.66 3.12
C THR A 3 0.95 29.68 4.27
N TYR A 4 0.08 28.68 4.08
CA TYR A 4 -0.13 27.63 5.08
C TYR A 4 1.03 26.65 5.15
N SER A 5 1.66 26.32 4.02
CA SER A 5 2.90 25.52 4.03
C SER A 5 3.96 26.17 4.91
N GLN A 6 4.18 27.48 4.75
CA GLN A 6 5.11 28.23 5.58
C GLN A 6 4.68 28.24 7.06
N ALA A 7 3.39 28.42 7.35
CA ALA A 7 2.86 28.35 8.71
C ALA A 7 3.17 26.99 9.37
N TRP A 8 2.99 25.89 8.65
CA TRP A 8 3.29 24.55 9.16
C TRP A 8 4.77 24.30 9.38
N THR A 9 5.66 24.91 8.59
CA THR A 9 7.11 24.90 8.87
C THR A 9 7.41 25.62 10.19
N ILE A 10 6.78 26.76 10.46
CA ILE A 10 6.94 27.49 11.73
C ILE A 10 6.40 26.67 12.91
N ILE A 11 5.24 26.02 12.77
CA ILE A 11 4.71 25.12 13.80
C ILE A 11 5.67 23.95 14.05
N HIS A 12 6.26 23.37 13.01
CA HIS A 12 7.22 22.28 13.15
C HIS A 12 8.46 22.70 13.94
N GLN A 13 9.02 23.87 13.65
CA GLN A 13 10.17 24.42 14.37
C GLN A 13 9.83 24.71 15.83
N ASN A 14 8.68 25.33 16.10
CA ASN A 14 8.22 25.58 17.46
C ASN A 14 7.88 24.29 18.21
N LEU A 15 7.41 23.23 17.54
CA LEU A 15 7.24 21.93 18.16
C LEU A 15 8.59 21.37 18.63
N LYS A 16 9.65 21.49 17.83
CA LYS A 16 11.01 21.06 18.25
C LYS A 16 11.44 21.84 19.50
N ALA A 17 11.33 23.17 19.48
CA ALA A 17 11.66 24.01 20.63
C ALA A 17 10.80 23.69 21.87
N ALA A 18 9.51 23.43 21.68
CA ALA A 18 8.61 23.08 22.80
C ALA A 18 8.97 21.74 23.44
N LEU A 19 9.43 20.75 22.65
CA LEU A 19 9.92 19.48 23.19
C LEU A 19 11.19 19.66 24.04
N GLU A 20 12.06 20.60 23.67
CA GLU A 20 13.25 20.98 24.44
C GLU A 20 12.85 21.73 25.72
N LEU A 21 12.04 22.79 25.61
CA LEU A 21 11.58 23.59 26.75
C LEU A 21 10.84 22.78 27.81
N THR A 22 10.05 21.79 27.38
CA THR A 22 9.28 20.93 28.30
C THR A 22 10.10 19.80 28.91
N GLY A 23 11.38 19.63 28.54
CA GLY A 23 12.23 18.55 29.06
C GLY A 23 11.89 17.16 28.50
N ILE A 24 11.24 17.09 27.33
CA ILE A 24 11.04 15.82 26.60
C ILE A 24 12.31 15.43 25.83
N VAL A 25 13.01 16.45 25.33
CA VAL A 25 14.32 16.37 24.71
C VAL A 25 15.27 17.25 25.50
N ASP A 26 16.47 16.76 25.75
CA ASP A 26 17.57 17.54 26.29
C ASP A 26 18.08 18.48 25.19
N GLY A 27 17.92 19.78 25.38
CA GLY A 27 18.32 20.79 24.39
C GLY A 27 19.84 20.96 24.24
N LEU A 28 20.65 20.49 25.18
CA LEU A 28 22.12 20.59 25.14
C LEU A 28 22.74 19.38 24.45
N GLU A 29 22.22 18.18 24.72
CA GLU A 29 22.75 16.92 24.19
C GLU A 29 21.94 16.36 23.00
N ASP A 30 20.84 17.03 22.61
CA ASP A 30 19.80 16.55 21.67
C ASP A 30 19.33 15.11 21.97
N ARG A 31 19.41 14.74 23.25
CA ARG A 31 19.08 13.40 23.74
C ARG A 31 17.59 13.33 24.07
N THR A 32 16.94 12.24 23.66
CA THR A 32 15.51 12.06 23.96
C THR A 32 15.32 11.49 25.37
N LEU A 33 14.78 12.30 26.28
CA LEU A 33 14.53 11.93 27.68
C LEU A 33 13.21 11.15 27.85
N ASN A 34 12.21 11.44 27.00
CA ASN A 34 10.95 10.71 26.96
C ASN A 34 10.53 10.36 25.52
N SER A 35 10.88 9.15 25.09
CA SER A 35 10.62 8.65 23.73
C SER A 35 9.13 8.51 23.43
N GLY A 36 8.33 8.09 24.43
CA GLY A 36 6.87 7.96 24.31
C GLY A 36 6.18 9.30 24.07
N ALA A 37 6.52 10.32 24.87
CA ALA A 37 5.98 11.67 24.73
C ALA A 37 6.38 12.29 23.37
N LYS A 38 7.66 12.17 22.99
CA LYS A 38 8.16 12.65 21.68
C LYS A 38 7.43 11.99 20.51
N ALA A 39 7.27 10.66 20.54
CA ALA A 39 6.58 9.92 19.50
C ALA A 39 5.09 10.29 19.42
N ALA A 40 4.41 10.44 20.56
CA ALA A 40 3.01 10.86 20.62
C ALA A 40 2.80 12.27 20.05
N ALA A 41 3.65 13.22 20.42
CA ALA A 41 3.60 14.60 19.92
C ALA A 41 3.84 14.66 18.40
N ARG A 42 4.89 14.00 17.89
CA ARG A 42 5.19 13.92 16.44
C ARG A 42 4.05 13.23 15.67
N SER A 43 3.49 12.15 16.20
CA SER A 43 2.39 11.41 15.56
C SER A 43 1.12 12.27 15.42
N ARG A 44 0.71 12.96 16.49
CA ARG A 44 -0.45 13.86 16.47
C ARG A 44 -0.24 15.05 15.52
N PHE A 45 0.95 15.64 15.53
CA PHE A 45 1.33 16.71 14.61
C PHE A 45 1.16 16.28 13.15
N GLU A 46 1.78 15.16 12.76
CA GLU A 46 1.77 14.69 11.37
C GLU A 46 0.40 14.23 10.89
N GLY A 47 -0.38 13.56 11.74
CA GLY A 47 -1.76 13.20 11.42
C GLY A 47 -2.67 14.42 11.25
N THR A 48 -2.41 15.51 11.98
CA THR A 48 -3.17 16.77 11.84
C THR A 48 -2.76 17.51 10.57
N LYS A 49 -1.45 17.59 10.28
CA LYS A 49 -0.90 18.18 9.06
C LYS A 49 -1.51 17.56 7.80
N GLN A 50 -1.57 16.23 7.73
CA GLN A 50 -2.19 15.54 6.60
C GLN A 50 -3.67 15.87 6.44
N ARG A 51 -4.47 15.79 7.52
CA ARG A 51 -5.90 16.13 7.47
C ARG A 51 -6.14 17.56 7.01
N PHE A 52 -5.33 18.49 7.50
CA PHE A 52 -5.38 19.90 7.11
C PHE A 52 -5.15 20.05 5.60
N PHE A 53 -4.01 19.58 5.08
CA PHE A 53 -3.69 19.75 3.65
C PHE A 53 -4.64 18.99 2.73
N SER A 54 -5.17 17.82 3.14
CA SER A 54 -6.24 17.14 2.41
C SER A 54 -7.48 18.03 2.24
N GLN A 55 -7.89 18.77 3.27
CA GLN A 55 -9.02 19.70 3.15
C GLN A 55 -8.68 20.94 2.32
N VAL A 56 -7.46 21.46 2.42
CA VAL A 56 -7.02 22.57 1.57
C VAL A 56 -7.08 22.16 0.10
N LEU A 57 -6.52 21.00 -0.27
CA LEU A 57 -6.57 20.48 -1.63
C LEU A 57 -8.01 20.28 -2.11
N LEU A 58 -8.88 19.73 -1.26
CA LEU A 58 -10.29 19.55 -1.59
C LEU A 58 -10.98 20.89 -1.93
N SER A 59 -10.70 21.91 -1.13
CA SER A 59 -11.26 23.26 -1.30
C SER A 59 -10.69 23.97 -2.52
N MET A 60 -9.41 23.73 -2.85
CA MET A 60 -8.76 24.25 -4.05
C MET A 60 -9.38 23.74 -5.36
N LYS A 61 -10.10 22.62 -5.33
CA LYS A 61 -10.82 22.10 -6.51
C LYS A 61 -12.11 22.85 -6.79
N LEU A 62 -12.70 23.53 -5.80
CA LEU A 62 -14.01 24.15 -5.91
C LEU A 62 -14.12 25.19 -7.05
N PRO A 63 -13.15 26.10 -7.26
CA PRO A 63 -13.23 27.09 -8.34
C PRO A 63 -13.37 26.47 -9.74
N SER A 64 -12.81 25.28 -9.95
CA SER A 64 -12.94 24.54 -11.23
C SER A 64 -14.17 23.63 -11.27
N ILE A 65 -14.61 23.15 -10.10
CA ILE A 65 -15.81 22.31 -9.97
C ILE A 65 -17.07 23.10 -10.32
N TYR A 66 -17.24 24.32 -9.81
CA TYR A 66 -18.46 25.10 -10.02
C TYR A 66 -18.82 25.28 -11.51
N PRO A 67 -17.95 25.85 -12.36
CA PRO A 67 -18.27 26.01 -13.77
C PRO A 67 -18.48 24.67 -14.49
N ALA A 68 -17.77 23.61 -14.10
CA ALA A 68 -17.95 22.29 -14.68
C ALA A 68 -19.31 21.67 -14.34
N ILE A 69 -19.80 21.85 -13.11
CA ILE A 69 -21.14 21.44 -12.71
C ILE A 69 -22.18 22.23 -13.51
N ASP A 70 -22.01 23.55 -13.62
CA ASP A 70 -22.96 24.43 -14.32
C ASP A 70 -23.07 24.07 -15.81
N GLU A 71 -21.94 23.76 -16.46
CA GLU A 71 -21.89 23.31 -17.85
C GLU A 71 -22.72 22.03 -18.05
N HIS A 72 -22.53 21.04 -17.18
CA HIS A 72 -23.27 19.78 -17.27
C HIS A 72 -24.76 19.95 -16.95
N LEU A 73 -25.11 20.83 -16.03
CA LEU A 73 -26.50 21.18 -15.76
C LEU A 73 -27.14 21.87 -16.98
N ALA A 74 -26.41 22.73 -17.70
CA ALA A 74 -26.89 23.36 -18.93
C ALA A 74 -27.10 22.36 -20.08
N GLN A 75 -26.39 21.22 -20.06
CA GLN A 75 -26.50 20.13 -21.05
C GLN A 75 -27.59 19.09 -20.70
N ASP A 76 -28.52 19.41 -19.79
CA ASP A 76 -29.56 18.50 -19.30
C ASP A 76 -29.02 17.19 -18.68
N GLU A 77 -27.83 17.26 -18.07
CA GLU A 77 -27.24 16.15 -17.31
C GLU A 77 -27.42 16.34 -15.79
N SER A 78 -27.47 15.25 -15.03
CA SER A 78 -27.55 15.30 -13.56
C SER A 78 -26.19 15.01 -12.94
N VAL A 79 -25.81 15.82 -11.96
CA VAL A 79 -24.48 15.80 -11.34
C VAL A 79 -24.49 15.01 -10.05
N VAL A 80 -23.45 14.19 -9.85
CA VAL A 80 -23.17 13.45 -8.62
C VAL A 80 -21.76 13.80 -8.15
N VAL A 81 -21.61 14.25 -6.91
CA VAL A 81 -20.33 14.58 -6.28
C VAL A 81 -20.07 13.61 -5.14
N GLN A 82 -18.99 12.84 -5.24
CA GLN A 82 -18.54 11.94 -4.20
C GLN A 82 -17.45 12.59 -3.36
N LEU A 83 -17.67 12.62 -2.04
CA LEU A 83 -16.68 13.07 -1.07
C LEU A 83 -16.62 12.16 0.18
N VAL A 84 -15.58 12.30 1.00
CA VAL A 84 -15.41 11.50 2.23
C VAL A 84 -15.60 12.39 3.45
N SER A 85 -14.97 13.56 3.44
CA SER A 85 -14.89 14.49 4.55
C SER A 85 -16.11 15.40 4.57
N THR A 86 -16.95 15.22 5.58
CA THR A 86 -18.18 16.00 5.74
C THR A 86 -18.04 17.16 6.72
N ALA A 87 -16.92 17.30 7.45
CA ALA A 87 -16.76 18.31 8.52
C ALA A 87 -17.82 18.27 9.64
N GLU A 88 -18.46 17.13 9.89
CA GLU A 88 -19.43 16.96 10.99
C GLU A 88 -18.80 17.14 12.38
N SER A 89 -17.61 16.58 12.60
CA SER A 89 -16.94 16.65 13.90
C SER A 89 -16.56 18.09 14.27
N ILE A 90 -16.16 18.88 13.28
CA ILE A 90 -15.85 20.31 13.42
C ILE A 90 -17.12 21.06 13.84
N LEU A 91 -18.20 20.89 13.07
CA LEU A 91 -19.48 21.54 13.37
C LEU A 91 -20.00 21.19 14.77
N ASN A 92 -20.00 19.90 15.15
CA ASN A 92 -20.48 19.47 16.45
C ASN A 92 -19.65 20.04 17.61
N ARG A 93 -18.32 20.14 17.44
CA ARG A 93 -17.46 20.76 18.46
C ARG A 93 -17.80 22.22 18.63
N ARG A 94 -17.88 23.00 17.54
CA ARG A 94 -18.25 24.42 17.61
C ARG A 94 -19.60 24.63 18.29
N LEU A 95 -20.61 23.87 17.91
CA LEU A 95 -21.94 23.95 18.52
C LEU A 95 -21.92 23.69 20.04
N ASN A 96 -21.02 22.82 20.52
CA ASN A 96 -20.88 22.53 21.95
C ASN A 96 -20.10 23.61 22.71
N GLU A 97 -19.27 24.39 22.02
CA GLU A 97 -18.48 25.49 22.58
C GLU A 97 -19.25 26.82 22.62
N LEU A 98 -20.38 26.93 21.89
CA LEU A 98 -21.19 28.15 21.88
C LEU A 98 -21.88 28.42 23.22
N GLU A 99 -21.71 29.64 23.70
CA GLU A 99 -22.45 30.22 24.82
C GLU A 99 -23.93 30.47 24.46
N PRO A 100 -24.84 30.62 25.44
CA PRO A 100 -26.27 30.82 25.17
C PRO A 100 -26.57 31.99 24.22
N GLU A 101 -25.88 33.11 24.37
CA GLU A 101 -26.05 34.31 23.52
C GLU A 101 -25.59 34.07 22.08
N GLU A 102 -24.49 33.34 21.87
CA GLU A 102 -23.97 33.00 20.54
C GLU A 102 -24.88 32.00 19.81
N ARG A 103 -25.66 31.21 20.54
CA ARG A 103 -26.67 30.31 19.95
C ARG A 103 -27.88 31.05 19.38
N GLU A 104 -28.18 32.25 19.88
CA GLU A 104 -29.29 33.06 19.35
C GLU A 104 -28.95 33.68 18.00
N THR A 105 -27.66 33.95 17.74
CA THR A 105 -27.15 34.52 16.50
C THR A 105 -26.03 33.66 15.92
N LEU A 106 -26.42 32.47 15.43
CA LEU A 106 -25.47 31.53 14.84
C LEU A 106 -24.67 32.17 13.70
N ASP A 107 -23.36 32.21 13.87
CA ASP A 107 -22.38 32.53 12.83
C ASP A 107 -21.17 31.61 12.96
N ILE A 108 -21.33 30.37 12.49
CA ILE A 108 -20.29 29.35 12.53
C ILE A 108 -19.68 29.22 11.14
N THR A 109 -18.36 29.33 11.06
CA THR A 109 -17.60 28.98 9.85
C THR A 109 -16.87 27.66 10.09
N THR A 110 -17.20 26.64 9.31
CA THR A 110 -16.50 25.35 9.32
C THR A 110 -15.22 25.48 8.48
N ASP A 111 -14.09 25.57 9.17
CA ASP A 111 -12.79 25.83 8.55
C ASP A 111 -11.78 24.70 8.80
N CYS A 112 -10.98 24.36 7.80
CA CYS A 112 -9.86 23.45 7.97
C CYS A 112 -8.82 23.92 9.03
N LYS A 113 -8.69 25.24 9.28
CA LYS A 113 -7.83 25.78 10.36
C LYS A 113 -8.16 25.20 11.73
N GLU A 114 -9.39 24.76 11.94
CA GLU A 114 -9.79 24.14 13.19
C GLU A 114 -9.03 22.85 13.54
N TYR A 115 -8.47 22.15 12.56
CA TYR A 115 -7.58 21.03 12.84
C TYR A 115 -6.31 21.51 13.56
N VAL A 116 -5.78 22.65 13.14
CA VAL A 116 -4.57 23.27 13.72
C VAL A 116 -4.88 23.82 15.09
N VAL A 117 -5.98 24.56 15.23
CA VAL A 117 -6.43 25.13 16.51
C VAL A 117 -6.61 24.03 17.56
N ASP A 118 -7.29 22.93 17.21
CA ASP A 118 -7.49 21.80 18.11
C ASP A 118 -6.18 21.11 18.49
N TYR A 119 -5.27 20.95 17.53
CA TYR A 119 -3.94 20.41 17.80
C TYR A 119 -3.15 21.33 18.76
N LEU A 120 -3.11 22.63 18.48
CA LEU A 120 -2.40 23.60 19.30
C LEU A 120 -2.97 23.62 20.73
N GLY A 121 -4.29 23.68 20.87
CA GLY A 121 -4.94 23.75 22.19
C GLY A 121 -4.87 22.46 23.01
N ARG A 122 -4.87 21.28 22.38
CA ARG A 122 -5.04 19.99 23.10
C ARG A 122 -3.84 19.05 23.05
N ALA A 123 -2.90 19.27 22.14
CA ALA A 123 -1.83 18.31 21.86
C ALA A 123 -0.45 18.92 21.70
N PHE A 124 -0.33 20.24 21.57
CA PHE A 124 0.97 20.90 21.55
C PHE A 124 1.67 20.74 22.92
N PRO A 125 2.97 20.39 22.96
CA PRO A 125 3.66 20.18 24.22
C PRO A 125 3.82 21.49 25.00
N THR A 126 3.02 21.68 26.05
CA THR A 126 3.20 22.79 27.02
C THR A 126 3.45 22.28 28.43
N ARG A 127 3.24 20.99 28.69
CA ARG A 127 3.38 20.40 30.03
C ARG A 127 4.86 20.19 30.37
N GLN A 128 5.30 20.72 31.50
CA GLN A 128 6.66 20.56 32.00
C GLN A 128 6.92 19.11 32.44
N MET A 129 8.10 18.60 32.10
CA MET A 129 8.63 17.33 32.61
C MET A 129 9.67 17.60 33.69
N GLU A 130 9.77 16.68 34.65
CA GLU A 130 10.87 16.58 35.60
C GLU A 130 11.76 15.38 35.23
N GLU A 131 13.07 15.56 35.42
CA GLU A 131 14.04 14.50 35.19
C GLU A 131 14.05 13.50 36.36
N TYR A 132 14.26 12.24 36.03
CA TYR A 132 14.50 11.18 37.00
C TYR A 132 15.49 10.17 36.42
N VAL A 133 16.21 9.48 37.31
CA VAL A 133 17.09 8.38 36.91
C VAL A 133 16.29 7.08 37.03
N ASP A 134 16.22 6.32 35.95
CA ASP A 134 15.54 5.03 35.94
C ASP A 134 16.38 3.92 36.60
N GLU A 135 15.83 2.71 36.70
CA GLU A 135 16.49 1.56 37.32
C GLU A 135 17.79 1.12 36.60
N LEU A 136 17.99 1.55 35.35
CA LEU A 136 19.17 1.25 34.53
C LEU A 136 20.25 2.34 34.64
N GLY A 137 19.97 3.42 35.37
CA GLY A 137 20.88 4.56 35.48
C GLY A 137 20.74 5.58 34.35
N ASP A 138 19.76 5.42 33.45
CA ASP A 138 19.50 6.37 32.38
C ASP A 138 18.71 7.58 32.92
N VAL A 139 19.08 8.78 32.47
CA VAL A 139 18.28 9.99 32.70
C VAL A 139 17.06 9.96 31.78
N ARG A 140 15.88 9.99 32.38
CA ARG A 140 14.56 10.02 31.72
C ARG A 140 13.77 11.20 32.23
N SER A 141 12.66 11.53 31.56
CA SER A 141 11.74 12.56 32.05
C SER A 141 10.31 12.08 32.18
N ARG A 142 9.61 12.59 33.20
CA ARG A 142 8.20 12.27 33.51
C ARG A 142 7.39 13.53 33.78
N PRO A 143 6.05 13.50 33.66
CA PRO A 143 5.25 14.71 33.85
C PRO A 143 5.39 15.30 35.25
N MET A 144 5.67 16.60 35.32
CA MET A 144 5.82 17.33 36.58
C MET A 144 4.45 17.71 37.17
N TYR A 145 4.38 17.72 38.50
CA TYR A 145 3.22 18.14 39.29
C TYR A 145 3.67 19.12 40.37
N ASP A 146 2.82 20.10 40.70
CA ASP A 146 3.06 20.99 41.83
C ASP A 146 2.72 20.32 43.17
N ASP A 147 2.99 21.02 44.28
CA ASP A 147 2.71 20.52 45.64
C ASP A 147 1.22 20.22 45.90
N ALA A 148 0.31 20.81 45.10
CA ALA A 148 -1.13 20.58 45.16
C ALA A 148 -1.59 19.45 44.22
N GLY A 149 -0.68 18.80 43.49
CA GLY A 149 -0.96 17.72 42.55
C GLY A 149 -1.48 18.19 41.20
N ASN A 150 -1.38 19.48 40.86
CA ASN A 150 -1.77 20.01 39.56
C ASN A 150 -0.65 19.84 38.54
N PRO A 151 -0.95 19.61 37.25
CA PRO A 151 0.05 19.59 36.19
C PRO A 151 0.80 20.93 36.07
N VAL A 152 2.13 20.90 36.04
CA VAL A 152 2.95 22.10 35.79
C VAL A 152 3.02 22.39 34.29
N ILE A 153 2.79 23.65 33.91
CA ILE A 153 2.86 24.15 32.53
C ILE A 153 4.12 25.00 32.36
N ASN A 154 4.83 24.80 31.26
CA ASN A 154 5.97 25.61 30.87
C ASN A 154 5.47 26.93 30.24
N PRO A 155 5.77 28.10 30.84
CA PRO A 155 5.22 29.37 30.37
C PRO A 155 5.75 29.80 29.00
N GLU A 156 7.00 29.44 28.65
CA GLU A 156 7.58 29.77 27.34
C GLU A 156 6.98 28.92 26.21
N ALA A 157 6.77 27.62 26.48
CA ALA A 157 6.11 26.73 25.53
C ALA A 157 4.64 27.11 25.34
N GLU A 158 3.97 27.57 26.39
CA GLU A 158 2.62 28.13 26.33
C GLU A 158 2.57 29.42 25.50
N ALA A 159 3.47 30.38 25.74
CA ALA A 159 3.55 31.59 24.94
C ALA A 159 3.76 31.28 23.44
N LYS A 160 4.64 30.33 23.11
CA LYS A 160 4.85 29.86 21.73
C LYS A 160 3.61 29.24 21.12
N ARG A 161 2.84 28.46 21.88
CA ARG A 161 1.56 27.90 21.43
C ARG A 161 0.57 29.01 21.09
N ASP A 162 0.48 30.01 21.96
CA ASP A 162 -0.50 31.10 21.83
C ASP A 162 -0.16 32.05 20.67
N GLU A 163 1.12 32.37 20.47
CA GLU A 163 1.61 33.10 19.28
C GLU A 163 1.26 32.37 17.97
N LEU A 164 1.47 31.04 17.94
CA LEU A 164 1.07 30.21 16.78
C LEU A 164 -0.44 30.23 16.57
N LEU A 165 -1.22 30.14 17.64
CA LEU A 165 -2.67 30.16 17.58
C LEU A 165 -3.17 31.48 17.01
N GLU A 166 -2.65 32.61 17.49
CA GLU A 166 -2.96 33.95 17.00
C GLU A 166 -2.66 34.06 15.50
N TYR A 167 -1.46 33.67 15.08
CA TYR A 167 -1.05 33.71 13.67
C TYR A 167 -1.94 32.85 12.77
N ILE A 168 -2.25 31.61 13.17
CA ILE A 168 -3.13 30.72 12.39
C ILE A 168 -4.54 31.30 12.31
N CYS A 169 -5.10 31.79 13.42
CA CYS A 169 -6.44 32.34 13.46
C CYS A 169 -6.59 33.57 12.56
N ALA A 170 -5.54 34.39 12.41
CA ALA A 170 -5.52 35.57 11.55
C ALA A 170 -5.50 35.26 10.04
N MET A 171 -5.20 34.02 9.62
CA MET A 171 -5.19 33.66 8.19
C MET A 171 -6.60 33.58 7.59
N PRO A 172 -6.78 33.72 6.26
CA PRO A 172 -8.10 33.63 5.61
C PRO A 172 -8.79 32.29 5.88
N PRO A 173 -10.11 32.23 6.05
CA PRO A 173 -10.78 30.95 6.23
C PRO A 173 -10.80 30.11 4.94
N ILE A 174 -10.70 28.80 5.08
CA ILE A 174 -10.88 27.86 3.96
C ILE A 174 -12.14 27.03 4.22
N PRO A 175 -13.23 27.27 3.46
CA PRO A 175 -14.49 26.57 3.67
C PRO A 175 -14.35 25.10 3.30
N THR A 176 -15.06 24.23 4.02
CA THR A 176 -15.10 22.81 3.67
C THR A 176 -15.90 22.60 2.38
N ALA A 177 -15.50 21.64 1.53
CA ALA A 177 -16.11 21.50 0.21
C ALA A 177 -17.61 21.20 0.22
N LEU A 178 -18.09 20.42 1.19
CA LEU A 178 -19.52 20.16 1.33
C LEU A 178 -20.29 21.44 1.66
N ASP A 179 -19.83 22.21 2.64
CA ASP A 179 -20.48 23.45 3.05
C ASP A 179 -20.42 24.50 1.94
N ALA A 180 -19.29 24.59 1.22
CA ALA A 180 -19.13 25.49 0.08
C ALA A 180 -20.08 25.14 -1.08
N LEU A 181 -20.26 23.85 -1.40
CA LEU A 181 -21.23 23.40 -2.41
C LEU A 181 -22.66 23.72 -2.01
N LEU A 182 -23.02 23.53 -0.74
CA LEU A 182 -24.35 23.84 -0.22
C LEU A 182 -24.61 25.35 -0.17
N GLU A 183 -23.61 26.16 0.15
CA GLU A 183 -23.70 27.62 0.14
C GLU A 183 -23.82 28.17 -1.28
N HIS A 184 -23.04 27.63 -2.23
CA HIS A 184 -23.04 28.08 -3.61
C HIS A 184 -24.34 27.73 -4.36
N TYR A 185 -24.81 26.48 -4.25
CA TYR A 185 -25.98 26.01 -5.00
C TYR A 185 -27.30 26.05 -4.21
N GLY A 186 -27.21 26.16 -2.89
CA GLY A 186 -28.36 26.10 -2.00
C GLY A 186 -28.87 24.68 -1.72
N VAL A 187 -29.48 24.51 -0.55
CA VAL A 187 -30.07 23.23 -0.11
C VAL A 187 -31.29 22.81 -0.92
N THR A 188 -31.84 23.67 -1.77
CA THR A 188 -32.97 23.38 -2.66
C THR A 188 -32.53 22.71 -3.96
N ALA A 189 -31.33 23.02 -4.47
CA ALA A 189 -30.78 22.42 -5.69
C ALA A 189 -29.94 21.16 -5.40
N VAL A 190 -29.29 21.11 -4.23
CA VAL A 190 -28.38 20.02 -3.83
C VAL A 190 -29.10 18.98 -2.99
N ALA A 191 -29.05 17.73 -3.45
CA ALA A 191 -29.48 16.55 -2.71
C ALA A 191 -28.32 16.03 -1.85
N GLU A 192 -28.39 16.26 -0.54
CA GLU A 192 -27.32 15.87 0.36
C GLU A 192 -27.57 14.48 0.96
N VAL A 193 -26.73 13.50 0.62
CA VAL A 193 -26.80 12.11 1.09
C VAL A 193 -25.52 11.72 1.81
N THR A 194 -25.30 12.36 2.96
CA THR A 194 -24.07 12.26 3.76
C THR A 194 -24.38 11.66 5.14
N GLY A 195 -23.34 11.33 5.90
CA GLY A 195 -23.46 10.85 7.28
C GLY A 195 -23.81 11.94 8.30
N ARG A 196 -23.86 13.21 7.88
CA ARG A 196 -24.07 14.36 8.76
C ARG A 196 -25.45 14.35 9.42
N SER A 197 -25.46 14.44 10.75
CA SER A 197 -26.66 14.59 11.55
C SER A 197 -27.20 16.03 11.60
N LYS A 198 -26.38 17.02 11.27
CA LYS A 198 -26.75 18.45 11.27
C LYS A 198 -26.06 19.18 10.12
N ARG A 199 -26.67 20.25 9.63
CA ARG A 199 -26.05 21.20 8.69
C ARG A 199 -26.41 22.64 9.05
N LEU A 200 -25.57 23.58 8.63
CA LEU A 200 -25.87 25.01 8.68
C LEU A 200 -26.53 25.42 7.36
N VAL A 201 -27.60 26.20 7.45
CA VAL A 201 -28.31 26.75 6.30
C VAL A 201 -28.49 28.24 6.52
N ARG A 202 -28.18 29.06 5.52
CA ARG A 202 -28.48 30.50 5.57
C ARG A 202 -29.92 30.73 5.11
N ASP A 203 -30.66 31.55 5.84
CA ASP A 203 -31.99 31.98 5.43
C ASP A 203 -31.94 33.17 4.45
N GLY A 204 -33.10 33.63 3.99
CA GLY A 204 -33.20 34.75 3.04
C GLY A 204 -32.68 36.10 3.58
N SER A 205 -32.44 36.22 4.90
CA SER A 205 -31.77 37.36 5.53
C SER A 205 -30.27 37.15 5.76
N GLY A 206 -29.72 36.01 5.33
CA GLY A 206 -28.31 35.65 5.50
C GLY A 206 -27.96 35.07 6.87
N GLN A 207 -28.93 34.94 7.79
CA GLN A 207 -28.73 34.40 9.14
C GLN A 207 -28.58 32.87 9.06
N GLN A 208 -27.62 32.31 9.79
CA GLN A 208 -27.48 30.86 9.85
C GLN A 208 -28.57 30.24 10.74
N ARG A 209 -29.07 29.09 10.31
CA ARG A 209 -29.96 28.23 11.07
C ARG A 209 -29.44 26.81 11.03
N LEU A 210 -29.59 26.12 12.15
CA LEU A 210 -29.21 24.72 12.27
C LEU A 210 -30.36 23.83 11.82
N GLU A 211 -30.11 22.97 10.83
CA GLU A 211 -31.08 21.98 10.36
C GLU A 211 -30.64 20.58 10.80
N SER A 212 -31.52 19.88 11.51
CA SER A 212 -31.31 18.49 11.91
C SER A 212 -31.60 17.54 10.73
N ARG A 213 -30.77 16.50 10.60
CA ARG A 213 -30.85 15.50 9.54
C ARG A 213 -30.89 14.10 10.12
N SER A 214 -31.63 13.24 9.44
CA SER A 214 -31.84 11.85 9.83
C SER A 214 -31.69 10.91 8.62
N PRO A 215 -31.62 9.59 8.82
CA PRO A 215 -31.69 8.64 7.72
C PRO A 215 -32.92 8.84 6.80
N ARG A 216 -34.03 9.35 7.36
CA ARG A 216 -35.24 9.70 6.61
C ARG A 216 -35.02 10.93 5.73
N THR A 217 -34.26 11.92 6.18
CA THR A 217 -33.84 13.05 5.35
C THR A 217 -33.05 12.56 4.14
N ASN A 218 -32.09 11.64 4.34
CA ASN A 218 -31.33 11.05 3.22
C ASN A 218 -32.23 10.31 2.21
N LEU A 219 -33.32 9.64 2.66
CA LEU A 219 -34.34 9.05 1.77
C LEU A 219 -35.07 10.10 0.94
N ALA A 220 -35.52 11.18 1.57
CA ALA A 220 -36.16 12.28 0.86
C ALA A 220 -35.22 12.92 -0.18
N GLU A 221 -33.96 13.18 0.19
CA GLU A 221 -32.93 13.75 -0.68
C GLU A 221 -32.62 12.83 -1.87
N THR A 222 -32.51 11.53 -1.63
CA THR A 222 -32.34 10.53 -2.70
C THR A 222 -33.55 10.53 -3.64
N SER A 223 -34.77 10.55 -3.11
CA SER A 223 -35.99 10.59 -3.91
C SER A 223 -36.07 11.88 -4.75
N ALA A 224 -35.73 13.03 -4.16
CA ALA A 224 -35.71 14.32 -4.86
C ALA A 224 -34.73 14.30 -6.04
N PHE A 225 -33.57 13.68 -5.89
CA PHE A 225 -32.63 13.49 -6.99
C PHE A 225 -33.15 12.53 -8.08
N MET A 226 -33.67 11.37 -7.68
CA MET A 226 -34.16 10.34 -8.61
C MET A 226 -35.44 10.75 -9.36
N THR A 227 -36.20 11.70 -8.81
CA THR A 227 -37.36 12.31 -9.47
C THR A 227 -37.00 13.51 -10.35
N GLY A 228 -35.77 14.04 -10.22
CA GLY A 228 -35.29 15.21 -10.95
C GLY A 228 -35.70 16.54 -10.31
N ALA A 229 -36.33 16.52 -9.13
CA ALA A 229 -36.60 17.72 -8.35
C ALA A 229 -35.31 18.43 -7.92
N LYS A 230 -34.24 17.64 -7.71
CA LYS A 230 -32.87 18.11 -7.51
C LYS A 230 -31.97 17.48 -8.57
N ARG A 231 -31.05 18.28 -9.14
CA ARG A 231 -30.16 17.83 -10.23
C ARG A 231 -28.70 17.67 -9.80
N ILE A 232 -28.35 18.09 -8.59
CA ILE A 232 -27.04 17.90 -7.98
C ILE A 232 -27.22 16.97 -6.79
N LEU A 233 -26.42 15.91 -6.68
CA LEU A 233 -26.37 15.04 -5.50
C LEU A 233 -24.96 14.99 -4.94
N VAL A 234 -24.80 15.24 -3.64
CA VAL A 234 -23.52 15.10 -2.94
C VAL A 234 -23.66 13.95 -1.95
N PHE A 235 -22.75 12.97 -1.98
CA PHE A 235 -22.80 11.85 -1.06
C PHE A 235 -21.45 11.52 -0.42
N SER A 236 -21.55 10.90 0.76
CA SER A 236 -20.40 10.25 1.41
C SER A 236 -20.65 8.76 1.64
N ASP A 237 -19.59 8.01 1.95
CA ASP A 237 -19.67 6.57 2.19
C ASP A 237 -20.75 6.23 3.22
N ALA A 238 -20.71 6.91 4.37
CA ALA A 238 -21.63 6.70 5.49
C ALA A 238 -23.09 6.99 5.10
N GLY A 239 -23.35 8.06 4.34
CA GLY A 239 -24.70 8.49 3.98
C GLY A 239 -25.37 7.65 2.89
N GLY A 240 -24.59 7.10 1.96
CA GLY A 240 -25.13 6.39 0.80
C GLY A 240 -25.05 4.87 0.83
N THR A 241 -24.73 4.27 1.99
CA THR A 241 -24.71 2.80 2.14
C THR A 241 -26.04 2.20 1.70
N GLY A 242 -26.00 1.21 0.80
CA GLY A 242 -27.19 0.54 0.26
C GLY A 242 -28.02 1.36 -0.74
N ARG A 243 -27.57 2.54 -1.17
CA ARG A 243 -28.30 3.41 -2.09
C ARG A 243 -27.76 3.35 -3.52
N SER A 244 -28.63 3.73 -4.44
CA SER A 244 -28.32 3.76 -5.87
C SER A 244 -28.83 5.06 -6.49
N TYR A 245 -28.00 5.66 -7.33
CA TYR A 245 -28.21 6.96 -7.97
C TYR A 245 -28.09 6.90 -9.50
N HIS A 246 -27.95 5.69 -10.07
CA HIS A 246 -27.91 5.47 -11.51
C HIS A 246 -29.17 6.01 -12.20
N ALA A 247 -29.08 6.30 -13.49
CA ALA A 247 -30.21 6.70 -14.31
C ALA A 247 -31.10 5.47 -14.63
N SER A 248 -31.78 4.90 -13.62
CA SER A 248 -32.65 3.73 -13.81
C SER A 248 -33.79 4.02 -14.77
N LEU A 249 -34.17 3.02 -15.58
CA LEU A 249 -35.38 3.08 -16.40
C LEU A 249 -36.66 3.17 -15.56
N ASP A 250 -36.61 2.78 -14.28
CA ASP A 250 -37.75 2.80 -13.35
C ASP A 250 -38.00 4.16 -12.70
N VAL A 251 -37.10 5.14 -12.90
CA VAL A 251 -37.22 6.46 -12.26
C VAL A 251 -37.48 7.55 -13.29
N LYS A 252 -38.05 8.67 -12.82
CA LYS A 252 -38.38 9.82 -13.66
C LYS A 252 -37.13 10.54 -14.19
N ASN A 253 -36.11 10.72 -13.35
CA ASN A 253 -34.87 11.35 -13.78
C ASN A 253 -33.96 10.33 -14.46
N GLN A 254 -34.01 10.28 -15.78
CA GLN A 254 -33.16 9.41 -16.62
C GLN A 254 -31.99 10.16 -17.26
N GLN A 255 -31.72 11.41 -16.85
CA GLN A 255 -30.60 12.19 -17.36
C GLN A 255 -29.25 11.49 -17.12
N ARG A 256 -28.27 11.72 -18.00
CA ARG A 256 -26.94 11.16 -17.81
C ARG A 256 -26.36 11.59 -16.46
N ARG A 257 -25.73 10.66 -15.73
CA ARG A 257 -25.07 10.94 -14.45
C ARG A 257 -23.64 11.37 -14.71
N VAL A 258 -23.29 12.61 -14.38
CA VAL A 258 -21.91 13.10 -14.37
C VAL A 258 -21.39 12.98 -12.95
N HIS A 259 -20.52 12.01 -12.72
CA HIS A 259 -20.02 11.66 -11.41
C HIS A 259 -18.61 12.26 -11.22
N PHE A 260 -18.54 13.35 -10.47
CA PHE A 260 -17.31 13.93 -9.97
C PHE A 260 -16.79 13.16 -8.75
N LEU A 261 -15.67 12.49 -8.92
CA LEU A 261 -14.93 11.88 -7.81
C LEU A 261 -14.04 12.97 -7.18
N LEU A 262 -14.66 13.78 -6.32
CA LEU A 262 -14.04 14.97 -5.73
C LEU A 262 -13.07 14.62 -4.60
N GLU A 263 -13.48 13.69 -3.72
CA GLU A 263 -12.61 13.09 -2.71
C GLU A 263 -12.76 11.56 -2.74
N PRO A 264 -11.76 10.85 -3.27
CA PRO A 264 -11.81 9.39 -3.39
C PRO A 264 -11.55 8.65 -2.07
N GLY A 265 -10.92 9.32 -1.10
CA GLY A 265 -10.50 8.73 0.16
C GLY A 265 -9.26 7.84 0.07
N TRP A 266 -8.77 7.40 1.23
CA TRP A 266 -7.56 6.57 1.37
C TRP A 266 -7.75 5.11 0.93
N ARG A 267 -9.01 4.65 0.91
CA ARG A 267 -9.37 3.28 0.58
C ARG A 267 -10.03 3.25 -0.78
N ALA A 268 -9.24 2.92 -1.80
CA ALA A 268 -9.74 2.86 -3.17
C ALA A 268 -10.91 1.87 -3.37
N ASP A 269 -11.08 0.86 -2.51
CA ASP A 269 -12.27 -0.01 -2.48
C ASP A 269 -13.56 0.77 -2.15
N ARG A 270 -13.48 1.75 -1.25
CA ARG A 270 -14.62 2.62 -0.94
C ARG A 270 -14.89 3.59 -2.09
N ALA A 271 -13.84 4.15 -2.69
CA ALA A 271 -13.96 4.98 -3.89
C ALA A 271 -14.78 4.26 -4.99
N ILE A 272 -14.37 3.02 -5.30
CA ILE A 272 -15.00 2.14 -6.30
C ILE A 272 -16.45 1.81 -5.93
N GLN A 273 -16.71 1.50 -4.66
CA GLN A 273 -18.08 1.27 -4.19
C GLN A 273 -18.97 2.50 -4.43
N GLY A 274 -18.42 3.70 -4.26
CA GLY A 274 -19.08 4.96 -4.62
C GLY A 274 -19.40 5.06 -6.11
N LEU A 275 -18.44 4.75 -7.00
CA LEU A 275 -18.66 4.72 -8.46
C LEU A 275 -19.77 3.74 -8.86
N GLY A 276 -19.85 2.59 -8.19
CA GLY A 276 -20.91 1.60 -8.38
C GLY A 276 -22.30 2.08 -7.95
N ARG A 277 -22.44 3.25 -7.29
CA ARG A 277 -23.76 3.82 -6.96
C ARG A 277 -24.41 4.50 -8.16
N THR A 278 -23.62 4.97 -9.13
CA THR A 278 -24.12 5.60 -10.37
C THR A 278 -24.05 4.68 -11.58
N HIS A 279 -23.37 3.53 -11.48
CA HIS A 279 -23.25 2.55 -12.56
C HIS A 279 -23.89 1.22 -12.14
N ARG A 280 -25.04 0.88 -12.74
CA ARG A 280 -25.79 -0.35 -12.45
C ARG A 280 -26.38 -0.94 -13.72
N THR A 281 -26.81 -2.19 -13.64
CA THR A 281 -27.69 -2.79 -14.66
C THR A 281 -29.02 -2.03 -14.71
N HIS A 282 -29.74 -2.11 -15.83
CA HIS A 282 -31.05 -1.46 -16.02
C HIS A 282 -31.04 0.09 -16.02
N GLN A 283 -29.90 0.70 -16.33
CA GLN A 283 -29.79 2.15 -16.53
C GLN A 283 -30.12 2.56 -17.98
N ALA A 284 -30.82 3.68 -18.15
CA ALA A 284 -31.14 4.29 -19.43
C ALA A 284 -29.88 4.72 -20.21
N CYS A 285 -28.85 5.17 -19.49
CA CYS A 285 -27.56 5.55 -20.07
C CYS A 285 -26.41 5.34 -19.06
N PRO A 286 -25.18 5.13 -19.55
CA PRO A 286 -24.01 5.01 -18.69
C PRO A 286 -23.56 6.35 -18.11
N PRO A 287 -23.03 6.37 -16.87
CA PRO A 287 -22.51 7.58 -16.27
C PRO A 287 -21.23 8.07 -16.98
N LEU A 288 -20.94 9.36 -16.83
CA LEU A 288 -19.63 9.96 -17.11
C LEU A 288 -18.86 10.10 -15.79
N PHE A 289 -17.71 9.45 -15.65
CA PHE A 289 -16.85 9.62 -14.48
C PHE A 289 -15.84 10.74 -14.72
N ARG A 290 -15.73 11.67 -13.76
CA ARG A 290 -14.74 12.75 -13.76
C ARG A 290 -13.94 12.72 -12.45
N PRO A 291 -12.80 12.01 -12.40
CA PRO A 291 -11.85 12.16 -11.31
C PRO A 291 -11.35 13.60 -11.24
N VAL A 292 -11.36 14.20 -10.05
CA VAL A 292 -10.94 15.60 -9.86
C VAL A 292 -9.67 15.63 -9.05
N THR A 293 -8.62 16.20 -9.64
CA THR A 293 -7.28 16.31 -9.05
C THR A 293 -6.78 17.74 -9.22
N THR A 294 -5.92 18.16 -8.32
CA THR A 294 -5.18 19.43 -8.45
C THR A 294 -3.88 19.22 -9.21
N ASP A 295 -3.27 20.32 -9.65
CA ASP A 295 -1.91 20.40 -10.18
C ASP A 295 -0.83 20.31 -9.09
N CYS A 296 -1.23 20.22 -7.82
CA CYS A 296 -0.34 20.00 -6.70
C CYS A 296 0.13 18.54 -6.70
N LYS A 297 1.40 18.29 -7.06
CA LYS A 297 1.94 16.93 -7.16
C LYS A 297 1.93 16.15 -5.84
N GLY A 298 1.87 16.84 -4.69
CA GLY A 298 1.62 16.18 -3.39
C GLY A 298 0.29 15.41 -3.33
N GLU A 299 -0.68 15.74 -4.18
CA GLU A 299 -1.93 14.98 -4.31
C GLU A 299 -1.76 13.67 -5.11
N ALA A 300 -0.67 13.51 -5.89
CA ALA A 300 -0.50 12.39 -6.82
C ALA A 300 -0.57 11.00 -6.14
N ARG A 301 -0.24 10.89 -4.85
CA ARG A 301 -0.43 9.67 -4.06
C ARG A 301 -1.88 9.19 -4.05
N PHE A 302 -2.83 10.11 -3.94
CA PHE A 302 -4.26 9.79 -3.88
C PHE A 302 -4.71 9.24 -5.23
N THR A 303 -4.25 9.87 -6.32
CA THR A 303 -4.55 9.49 -7.70
C THR A 303 -3.92 8.14 -8.08
N SER A 304 -2.65 7.90 -7.74
CA SER A 304 -1.92 6.65 -8.07
C SER A 304 -2.58 5.39 -7.48
N THR A 305 -3.08 5.51 -6.25
CA THR A 305 -3.78 4.41 -5.57
C THR A 305 -5.09 4.03 -6.26
N ILE A 306 -5.77 5.01 -6.86
CA ILE A 306 -7.04 4.83 -7.56
C ILE A 306 -6.81 4.32 -8.97
N ALA A 307 -5.85 4.91 -9.69
CA ALA A 307 -5.43 4.51 -11.03
C ALA A 307 -5.16 2.99 -11.10
N ARG A 308 -4.30 2.49 -10.20
CA ARG A 308 -3.99 1.05 -10.09
C ARG A 308 -5.24 0.17 -9.95
N ARG A 309 -6.23 0.60 -9.18
CA ARG A 309 -7.44 -0.21 -8.93
C ARG A 309 -8.50 -0.05 -10.01
N LEU A 310 -8.54 1.09 -10.69
CA LEU A 310 -9.35 1.29 -11.90
C LEU A 310 -8.82 0.46 -13.07
N ASP A 311 -7.49 0.36 -13.23
CA ASP A 311 -6.88 -0.51 -14.24
C ASP A 311 -7.18 -1.99 -13.97
N ALA A 312 -7.12 -2.41 -12.70
CA ALA A 312 -7.54 -3.76 -12.29
C ALA A 312 -9.03 -4.02 -12.56
N LEU A 313 -9.91 -3.01 -12.41
CA LEU A 313 -11.33 -3.10 -12.77
C LEU A 313 -11.54 -3.18 -14.28
N GLY A 314 -10.82 -2.37 -15.07
CA GLY A 314 -10.87 -2.38 -16.53
C GLY A 314 -10.42 -3.71 -17.12
N ALA A 315 -9.44 -4.37 -16.49
CA ALA A 315 -9.01 -5.72 -16.82
C ALA A 315 -10.08 -6.80 -16.51
N LEU A 316 -10.95 -6.56 -15.53
CA LEU A 316 -12.01 -7.49 -15.10
C LEU A 316 -13.37 -7.25 -15.79
N THR A 317 -13.55 -6.12 -16.49
CA THR A 317 -14.74 -5.88 -17.33
C THR A 317 -14.52 -6.43 -18.74
N ARG A 318 -15.46 -7.23 -19.25
CA ARG A 318 -15.37 -7.98 -20.52
C ARG A 318 -14.78 -7.17 -21.71
N GLY A 319 -13.81 -7.78 -22.40
CA GLY A 319 -13.72 -7.83 -23.87
C GLY A 319 -13.33 -6.57 -24.66
N GLN A 320 -13.14 -5.39 -24.06
CA GLN A 320 -12.75 -4.20 -24.82
C GLN A 320 -11.48 -3.54 -24.27
N ARG A 321 -10.32 -4.11 -24.63
CA ARG A 321 -9.04 -3.39 -24.56
C ARG A 321 -8.87 -2.30 -25.64
N GLN A 322 -9.87 -2.05 -26.49
CA GLN A 322 -9.72 -1.12 -27.61
C GLN A 322 -10.49 0.21 -27.53
N THR A 323 -11.41 0.42 -26.57
CA THR A 323 -12.19 1.69 -26.56
C THR A 323 -12.49 2.31 -25.19
N GLY A 324 -11.83 1.89 -24.10
CA GLY A 324 -12.08 2.46 -22.76
C GLY A 324 -10.87 2.99 -21.98
N GLY A 325 -9.66 2.67 -22.43
CA GLY A 325 -8.40 3.03 -21.77
C GLY A 325 -7.47 3.83 -22.68
N GLN A 326 -7.97 4.88 -23.32
CA GLN A 326 -7.07 5.87 -23.90
C GLN A 326 -6.32 6.57 -22.75
N GLY A 327 -5.13 6.07 -22.40
CA GLY A 327 -4.11 6.83 -21.68
C GLY A 327 -4.59 7.59 -20.43
N MET A 328 -5.51 7.04 -19.64
CA MET A 328 -6.00 7.75 -18.46
C MET A 328 -4.92 7.85 -17.38
N PHE A 329 -4.02 6.85 -17.31
CA PHE A 329 -2.88 6.80 -16.39
C PHE A 329 -1.72 6.02 -17.04
N ASP A 330 -0.48 6.48 -16.86
CA ASP A 330 0.75 5.80 -17.29
C ASP A 330 1.31 4.94 -16.14
N ALA A 331 2.16 3.97 -16.45
CA ALA A 331 2.80 3.12 -15.44
C ALA A 331 3.71 3.93 -14.48
N SER A 332 4.21 5.09 -14.92
CA SER A 332 4.90 6.08 -14.09
C SER A 332 4.00 6.69 -13.01
N ASP A 333 2.67 6.69 -13.20
CA ASP A 333 1.72 7.14 -12.18
C ASP A 333 1.64 6.18 -10.99
N ASN A 334 2.21 4.97 -11.07
CA ASN A 334 2.30 4.04 -9.95
C ASN A 334 3.50 4.33 -9.03
N LEU A 335 3.30 5.30 -8.13
CA LEU A 335 4.28 5.73 -7.13
C LEU A 335 4.58 4.69 -6.03
N GLU A 336 3.92 3.53 -5.99
CA GLU A 336 4.23 2.46 -5.02
C GLU A 336 4.95 1.27 -5.65
N SER A 337 5.26 1.33 -6.95
CA SER A 337 6.01 0.29 -7.67
C SER A 337 7.41 0.08 -7.09
N ILE A 338 8.01 -1.08 -7.37
CA ILE A 338 9.42 -1.33 -7.01
C ILE A 338 10.36 -0.33 -7.69
N TYR A 339 10.04 0.08 -8.92
CA TYR A 339 10.77 1.12 -9.64
C TYR A 339 10.70 2.47 -8.93
N ALA A 340 9.51 2.87 -8.45
CA ALA A 340 9.33 4.09 -7.67
C ALA A 340 10.07 4.07 -6.32
N LYS A 341 10.06 2.93 -5.63
CA LYS A 341 10.81 2.75 -4.37
C LYS A 341 12.32 2.85 -4.59
N HIS A 342 12.84 2.24 -5.66
CA HIS A 342 14.26 2.34 -6.00
C HIS A 342 14.63 3.75 -6.50
N ALA A 343 13.78 4.39 -7.31
CA ALA A 343 13.96 5.77 -7.74
C ALA A 343 14.03 6.73 -6.54
N LEU A 344 13.24 6.48 -5.48
CA LEU A 344 13.29 7.28 -4.27
C LEU A 344 14.62 7.13 -3.54
N HIS A 345 15.16 5.91 -3.50
CA HIS A 345 16.49 5.70 -2.91
C HIS A 345 17.56 6.47 -3.68
N ASP A 346 17.55 6.41 -5.02
CA ASP A 346 18.47 7.21 -5.84
C ASP A 346 18.29 8.70 -5.61
N TRP A 347 17.04 9.15 -5.49
CA TRP A 347 16.70 10.54 -5.20
C TRP A 347 17.33 11.01 -3.88
N TYR A 348 17.27 10.20 -2.81
CA TYR A 348 17.96 10.52 -1.55
C TYR A 348 19.49 10.59 -1.71
N CYS A 349 20.10 9.67 -2.47
CA CYS A 349 21.54 9.72 -2.74
C CYS A 349 21.94 10.98 -3.53
N LEU A 350 21.13 11.37 -4.52
CA LEU A 350 21.34 12.59 -5.30
C LEU A 350 21.16 13.85 -4.44
N LEU A 351 20.20 13.83 -3.51
CA LEU A 351 19.98 14.90 -2.55
C LEU A 351 21.20 15.07 -1.63
N ALA A 352 21.68 13.98 -1.04
CA ALA A 352 22.84 13.99 -0.14
C ALA A 352 24.13 14.43 -0.84
N THR A 353 24.28 14.12 -2.13
CA THR A 353 25.43 14.55 -2.94
C THR A 353 25.26 15.94 -3.56
N GLY A 354 24.17 16.64 -3.29
CA GLY A 354 23.91 18.01 -3.79
C GLY A 354 23.71 18.09 -5.31
N LYS A 355 23.28 17.01 -5.95
CA LYS A 355 23.08 16.94 -7.42
C LYS A 355 21.69 17.36 -7.86
N LEU A 356 20.75 17.47 -6.92
CA LEU A 356 19.38 17.92 -7.18
C LEU A 356 19.31 19.46 -7.20
N LYS A 357 18.41 19.99 -8.02
CA LYS A 357 18.14 21.43 -8.13
C LYS A 357 16.89 21.84 -7.35
N SER A 358 15.99 20.89 -7.08
CA SER A 358 14.71 21.16 -6.42
C SER A 358 14.86 21.66 -4.99
N THR A 359 15.82 21.13 -4.23
CA THR A 359 16.10 21.54 -2.85
C THR A 359 17.46 21.00 -2.39
N SER A 360 18.00 21.54 -1.30
CA SER A 360 19.19 21.01 -0.61
C SER A 360 18.80 20.00 0.47
N LEU A 361 19.74 19.15 0.88
CA LEU A 361 19.53 18.20 1.99
C LEU A 361 19.04 18.92 3.26
N GLN A 362 19.74 19.99 3.67
CA GLN A 362 19.42 20.76 4.87
C GLN A 362 18.02 21.39 4.81
N GLU A 363 17.66 21.97 3.67
CA GLU A 363 16.35 22.57 3.48
C GLU A 363 15.25 21.50 3.47
N PHE A 364 15.47 20.37 2.80
CA PHE A 364 14.52 19.26 2.77
C PHE A 364 14.26 18.70 4.17
N GLU A 365 15.29 18.43 4.97
CA GLU A 365 15.13 17.95 6.35
C GLU A 365 14.42 18.98 7.24
N THR A 366 14.75 20.27 7.09
CA THR A 366 14.11 21.36 7.85
C THR A 366 12.60 21.43 7.58
N ILE A 367 12.20 21.36 6.30
CA ILE A 367 10.80 21.50 5.91
C ILE A 367 10.02 20.19 6.15
N SER A 368 10.63 19.04 5.85
CA SER A 368 9.98 17.73 5.96
C SER A 368 9.92 17.16 7.37
N GLY A 369 10.87 17.55 8.24
CA GLY A 369 11.10 16.92 9.53
C GLY A 369 11.54 15.46 9.43
N LEU A 370 12.13 15.07 8.29
CA LEU A 370 12.80 13.78 8.14
C LEU A 370 14.27 13.94 8.53
N GLU A 371 14.79 12.89 9.15
CA GLU A 371 16.21 12.72 9.45
C GLU A 371 16.69 11.70 8.40
N LEU A 372 17.51 12.16 7.45
CA LEU A 372 18.05 11.37 6.36
C LEU A 372 19.52 10.99 6.59
N THR A 373 20.23 11.76 7.41
CA THR A 373 21.61 11.45 7.81
C THR A 373 21.72 10.99 9.25
N ASP A 374 22.77 10.23 9.54
CA ASP A 374 23.22 9.93 10.89
C ASP A 374 24.01 11.09 11.50
N ARG A 375 24.58 10.87 12.70
CA ARG A 375 25.36 11.87 13.44
C ARG A 375 26.67 12.26 12.73
N ASP A 376 27.17 11.41 11.85
CA ASP A 376 28.42 11.63 11.11
C ASP A 376 28.16 12.32 9.75
N GLY A 377 26.89 12.65 9.45
CA GLY A 377 26.49 13.31 8.21
C GLY A 377 26.40 12.36 7.02
N VAL A 378 26.43 11.05 7.26
CA VAL A 378 26.28 10.01 6.24
C VAL A 378 24.81 9.64 6.10
N LEU A 379 24.37 9.29 4.90
CA LEU A 379 23.00 8.85 4.64
C LEU A 379 22.67 7.62 5.51
N SER A 380 21.58 7.70 6.27
CA SER A 380 21.14 6.64 7.17
C SER A 380 20.86 5.33 6.41
N GLU A 381 21.19 4.19 7.01
CA GLU A 381 20.81 2.86 6.46
C GLU A 381 19.30 2.66 6.41
N ASN A 382 18.55 3.30 7.33
CA ASN A 382 17.11 3.14 7.47
C ASN A 382 16.33 4.34 6.92
N LEU A 383 16.40 4.52 5.60
CA LEU A 383 15.75 5.67 4.94
C LEU A 383 14.22 5.63 5.02
N PRO A 384 13.56 6.80 5.07
CA PRO A 384 12.11 6.87 5.09
C PRO A 384 11.47 6.24 3.84
N PRO A 385 10.49 5.33 4.00
CA PRO A 385 9.82 4.71 2.86
C PRO A 385 8.97 5.71 2.08
N ILE A 386 8.62 5.37 0.83
CA ILE A 386 7.89 6.24 -0.10
C ILE A 386 6.60 6.83 0.47
N GLN A 387 5.86 6.07 1.27
CA GLN A 387 4.64 6.56 1.91
C GLN A 387 4.91 7.67 2.93
N ARG A 388 6.03 7.58 3.66
CA ARG A 388 6.45 8.61 4.62
C ARG A 388 6.96 9.84 3.87
N TRP A 389 7.74 9.65 2.81
CA TRP A 389 8.24 10.72 1.94
C TRP A 389 7.10 11.53 1.28
N LEU A 390 6.16 10.86 0.61
CA LEU A 390 4.98 11.48 -0.01
C LEU A 390 4.17 12.32 0.98
N ASN A 391 3.99 11.79 2.20
CA ASN A 391 3.26 12.48 3.26
C ASN A 391 3.95 13.76 3.75
N ARG A 392 5.28 13.86 3.62
CA ARG A 392 6.01 15.07 3.99
C ARG A 392 5.99 16.11 2.89
N ILE A 393 6.08 15.69 1.63
CA ILE A 393 6.04 16.61 0.49
C ILE A 393 4.71 17.35 0.41
N LEU A 394 3.60 16.69 0.77
CA LEU A 394 2.26 17.29 0.80
C LEU A 394 2.17 18.62 1.56
N ALA A 395 3.06 18.91 2.51
CA ALA A 395 3.02 20.14 3.29
C ALA A 395 3.99 21.23 2.80
N MET A 396 4.71 21.01 1.70
CA MET A 396 5.70 21.95 1.15
C MET A 396 5.03 23.00 0.24
N LYS A 397 5.74 24.02 -0.21
CA LYS A 397 5.20 24.96 -1.21
C LYS A 397 5.01 24.26 -2.55
N ILE A 398 3.97 24.60 -3.30
CA ILE A 398 3.60 23.89 -4.55
C ILE A 398 4.78 23.82 -5.52
N ALA A 399 5.51 24.94 -5.70
CA ALA A 399 6.67 24.98 -6.59
C ALA A 399 7.78 23.98 -6.18
N VAL A 400 8.04 23.85 -4.88
CA VAL A 400 9.04 22.90 -4.35
C VAL A 400 8.55 21.47 -4.52
N GLN A 401 7.27 21.20 -4.22
CA GLN A 401 6.66 19.89 -4.45
C GLN A 401 6.81 19.45 -5.90
N ASN A 402 6.43 20.33 -6.83
CA ASN A 402 6.45 20.03 -8.25
C ASN A 402 7.88 19.81 -8.74
N ALA A 403 8.83 20.65 -8.34
CA ALA A 403 10.25 20.46 -8.69
C ALA A 403 10.82 19.12 -8.17
N ILE A 404 10.52 18.74 -6.92
CA ILE A 404 10.93 17.46 -6.36
C ILE A 404 10.31 16.30 -7.15
N PHE A 405 9.01 16.40 -7.47
CA PHE A 405 8.30 15.38 -8.22
C PHE A 405 8.79 15.24 -9.66
N ASP A 406 9.14 16.34 -10.33
CA ASP A 406 9.66 16.29 -11.70
C ASP A 406 11.00 15.55 -11.74
N GLU A 407 11.91 15.82 -10.80
CA GLU A 407 13.17 15.08 -10.65
C GLU A 407 12.93 13.60 -10.31
N PHE A 408 12.04 13.33 -9.36
CA PHE A 408 11.69 11.97 -8.95
C PHE A 408 11.05 11.16 -10.07
N LEU A 409 10.06 11.72 -10.79
CA LEU A 409 9.38 11.05 -11.88
C LEU A 409 10.32 10.78 -13.05
N THR A 410 11.27 11.68 -13.32
CA THR A 410 12.34 11.42 -14.30
C THR A 410 13.15 10.16 -13.96
N LEU A 411 13.47 9.95 -12.67
CA LEU A 411 14.16 8.74 -12.21
C LEU A 411 13.27 7.49 -12.36
N VAL A 412 11.98 7.61 -12.07
CA VAL A 412 11.01 6.52 -12.28
C VAL A 412 10.93 6.16 -13.76
N GLU A 413 10.74 7.13 -14.64
CA GLU A 413 10.65 6.94 -16.09
C GLU A 413 11.90 6.30 -16.65
N THR A 414 13.08 6.75 -16.23
CA THR A 414 14.36 6.17 -16.63
C THR A 414 14.44 4.70 -16.22
N ARG A 415 14.08 4.37 -14.97
CA ARG A 415 14.08 2.98 -14.48
C ARG A 415 13.05 2.10 -15.19
N VAL A 416 11.87 2.64 -15.46
CA VAL A 416 10.82 1.97 -16.23
C VAL A 416 11.30 1.69 -17.65
N ALA A 417 11.92 2.66 -18.32
CA ALA A 417 12.50 2.50 -19.65
C ALA A 417 13.59 1.42 -19.65
N THR A 418 14.54 1.45 -18.71
CA THR A 418 15.58 0.42 -18.57
C THR A 418 14.99 -0.97 -18.33
N ALA A 419 13.93 -1.07 -17.51
CA ALA A 419 13.24 -2.34 -17.28
C ALA A 419 12.49 -2.83 -18.54
N ARG A 420 11.92 -1.91 -19.33
CA ARG A 420 11.24 -2.24 -20.60
C ARG A 420 12.24 -2.78 -21.61
N GLU A 421 13.37 -2.10 -21.77
CA GLU A 421 14.47 -2.55 -22.63
C GLU A 421 15.05 -3.90 -22.15
N ALA A 422 15.10 -4.12 -20.85
CA ALA A 422 15.54 -5.38 -20.25
C ALA A 422 14.51 -6.53 -20.35
N GLY A 423 13.29 -6.28 -20.82
CA GLY A 423 12.20 -7.26 -20.83
C GLY A 423 11.72 -7.68 -19.43
N THR A 424 12.10 -6.93 -18.38
CA THR A 424 11.73 -7.20 -16.98
C THR A 424 10.68 -6.22 -16.46
N PHE A 425 10.04 -5.46 -17.36
CA PHE A 425 9.04 -4.46 -17.01
C PHE A 425 7.68 -5.08 -16.72
N ASP A 426 7.18 -4.82 -15.52
CA ASP A 426 5.92 -5.37 -15.01
C ASP A 426 4.78 -4.33 -15.10
N ILE A 427 3.74 -4.65 -15.90
CA ILE A 427 2.56 -3.81 -16.14
C ILE A 427 1.30 -4.42 -15.49
N GLY A 428 1.38 -4.95 -14.27
CA GLY A 428 0.21 -5.19 -13.39
C GLY A 428 -0.86 -6.21 -13.86
N VAL A 429 -0.85 -6.63 -15.13
CA VAL A 429 -1.51 -7.80 -15.69
C VAL A 429 -0.45 -8.57 -16.44
N GLU A 430 0.14 -9.57 -15.80
CA GLU A 430 1.18 -10.40 -16.41
C GLU A 430 0.53 -11.27 -17.48
N THR A 431 0.87 -11.04 -18.76
CA THR A 431 0.47 -11.97 -19.82
C THR A 431 1.55 -13.02 -19.96
N ILE A 432 1.27 -14.22 -19.46
CA ILE A 432 2.19 -15.36 -19.50
C ILE A 432 1.87 -16.14 -20.77
N ALA A 433 2.72 -16.00 -21.78
CA ALA A 433 2.69 -16.85 -22.96
C ALA A 433 3.33 -18.20 -22.61
N VAL A 434 2.56 -19.28 -22.75
CA VAL A 434 3.02 -20.65 -22.49
C VAL A 434 2.94 -21.47 -23.76
N GLU A 435 3.74 -22.54 -23.83
CA GLU A 435 3.69 -23.49 -24.95
C GLU A 435 2.37 -24.25 -24.89
N THR A 436 2.05 -24.81 -23.72
CA THR A 436 0.77 -25.48 -23.45
C THR A 436 0.29 -25.19 -22.03
N CYS A 437 -1.03 -25.11 -21.88
CA CYS A 437 -1.71 -24.97 -20.59
C CYS A 437 -2.80 -26.04 -20.47
N GLU A 438 -2.75 -26.86 -19.43
CA GLU A 438 -3.77 -27.87 -19.14
C GLU A 438 -4.49 -27.52 -17.83
N VAL A 439 -5.82 -27.54 -17.83
CA VAL A 439 -6.61 -27.36 -16.61
C VAL A 439 -6.68 -28.69 -15.86
N LEU A 440 -5.95 -28.81 -14.77
CA LEU A 440 -5.90 -30.01 -13.92
C LEU A 440 -7.14 -30.13 -13.04
N SER A 441 -7.61 -29.02 -12.48
CA SER A 441 -8.84 -28.98 -11.70
C SER A 441 -9.56 -27.64 -11.84
N ASP A 442 -10.88 -27.68 -11.75
CA ASP A 442 -11.75 -26.50 -11.73
C ASP A 442 -12.71 -26.61 -10.55
N THR A 443 -12.47 -25.80 -9.52
CA THR A 443 -13.27 -25.77 -8.30
C THR A 443 -14.14 -24.52 -8.27
N VAL A 444 -15.47 -24.68 -8.26
CA VAL A 444 -16.39 -23.56 -8.02
C VAL A 444 -16.24 -23.10 -6.58
N ILE A 445 -15.76 -21.87 -6.39
CA ILE A 445 -15.51 -21.28 -5.06
C ILE A 445 -16.63 -20.35 -4.58
N ARG A 446 -17.50 -19.88 -5.50
CA ARG A 446 -18.70 -19.13 -5.15
C ARG A 446 -19.69 -19.14 -6.32
N THR A 447 -20.97 -19.17 -6.00
CA THR A 447 -22.04 -18.81 -6.95
C THR A 447 -22.73 -17.55 -6.45
N ASP A 448 -22.82 -16.52 -7.29
CA ASP A 448 -23.52 -15.29 -6.96
C ASP A 448 -25.04 -15.54 -6.87
N PRO A 449 -25.69 -15.23 -5.73
CA PRO A 449 -27.09 -15.59 -5.51
C PRO A 449 -28.08 -14.77 -6.33
N VAL A 450 -27.66 -13.64 -6.92
CA VAL A 450 -28.52 -12.74 -7.69
C VAL A 450 -28.38 -13.00 -9.20
N THR A 451 -27.14 -13.17 -9.67
CA THR A 451 -26.82 -13.28 -11.09
C THR A 451 -26.59 -14.72 -11.55
N GLY A 452 -26.39 -15.66 -10.63
CA GLY A 452 -26.00 -17.04 -10.94
C GLY A 452 -24.57 -17.19 -11.45
N ALA A 453 -23.80 -16.09 -11.55
CA ALA A 453 -22.42 -16.12 -12.01
C ALA A 453 -21.52 -16.88 -11.02
N THR A 454 -20.66 -17.75 -11.54
CA THR A 454 -19.75 -18.56 -10.73
C THR A 454 -18.33 -17.97 -10.72
N SER A 455 -17.67 -18.10 -9.58
CA SER A 455 -16.24 -17.84 -9.40
C SER A 455 -15.56 -19.18 -9.20
N HIS A 456 -14.39 -19.33 -9.80
CA HIS A 456 -13.68 -20.60 -9.91
C HIS A 456 -12.25 -20.45 -9.38
N LEU A 457 -11.69 -21.52 -8.82
CA LEU A 457 -10.27 -21.69 -8.60
C LEU A 457 -9.79 -22.79 -9.54
N LEU A 458 -8.99 -22.41 -10.53
CA LEU A 458 -8.37 -23.32 -11.48
C LEU A 458 -7.02 -23.77 -10.96
N GLU A 459 -6.71 -25.04 -11.11
CA GLU A 459 -5.36 -25.60 -11.02
C GLU A 459 -4.88 -25.84 -12.45
N LEU A 460 -3.80 -25.17 -12.84
CA LEU A 460 -3.30 -25.15 -14.21
C LEU A 460 -1.90 -25.78 -14.23
N SER A 461 -1.66 -26.65 -15.19
CA SER A 461 -0.33 -27.14 -15.55
C SER A 461 0.19 -26.30 -16.70
N LEU A 462 1.23 -25.50 -16.45
CA LEU A 462 1.84 -24.59 -17.42
C LEU A 462 3.13 -25.19 -17.93
N THR A 463 3.24 -25.42 -19.23
CA THR A 463 4.50 -25.80 -19.87
C THR A 463 5.08 -24.59 -20.57
N GLN A 464 6.26 -24.17 -20.15
CA GLN A 464 6.97 -23.00 -20.69
C GLN A 464 8.44 -23.33 -20.94
N ARG A 465 9.06 -22.57 -21.84
CA ARG A 465 10.52 -22.63 -22.00
C ARG A 465 11.21 -22.02 -20.78
N ARG A 466 12.37 -22.57 -20.41
CA ARG A 466 13.20 -21.97 -19.36
C ARG A 466 13.57 -20.54 -19.74
N LYS A 467 13.39 -19.59 -18.81
CA LYS A 467 13.91 -18.23 -18.96
C LYS A 467 15.43 -18.29 -18.78
N LEU A 468 16.16 -18.04 -19.86
CA LEU A 468 17.62 -18.03 -19.88
C LEU A 468 18.14 -16.61 -20.18
N THR A 469 19.27 -16.27 -19.57
CA THR A 469 20.00 -15.03 -19.85
C THR A 469 20.80 -15.19 -21.14
N SER A 470 20.44 -14.42 -22.18
CA SER A 470 21.14 -14.45 -23.47
C SER A 470 22.58 -13.95 -23.37
N LEU A 471 23.42 -14.30 -24.36
CA LEU A 471 24.78 -13.80 -24.41
C LEU A 471 24.81 -12.27 -24.46
N GLU A 472 24.02 -11.67 -25.35
CA GLU A 472 23.93 -10.22 -25.49
C GLU A 472 23.61 -9.54 -24.15
N ARG A 473 22.69 -10.12 -23.37
CA ARG A 473 22.29 -9.61 -22.06
C ARG A 473 23.42 -9.67 -21.04
N VAL A 474 24.11 -10.80 -20.91
CA VAL A 474 25.21 -10.92 -19.95
C VAL A 474 26.39 -10.03 -20.34
N MET A 475 26.63 -9.81 -21.64
CA MET A 475 27.67 -8.91 -22.11
C MET A 475 27.33 -7.44 -21.86
N ALA A 476 26.05 -7.06 -21.99
CA ALA A 476 25.58 -5.73 -21.58
C ALA A 476 25.73 -5.52 -20.06
N MET A 477 25.44 -6.53 -19.24
CA MET A 477 25.67 -6.48 -17.78
C MET A 477 27.15 -6.28 -17.46
N ALA A 478 28.04 -6.99 -18.16
CA ALA A 478 29.48 -6.85 -17.99
C ALA A 478 29.99 -5.44 -18.34
N ALA A 479 29.43 -4.80 -19.38
CA ALA A 479 29.82 -3.47 -19.83
C ALA A 479 29.51 -2.34 -18.82
N HIS A 480 28.60 -2.57 -17.87
CA HIS A 480 28.25 -1.63 -16.82
C HIS A 480 29.04 -1.83 -15.52
N GLN A 481 30.03 -2.72 -15.51
CA GLN A 481 30.90 -2.98 -14.36
C GLN A 481 32.29 -2.40 -14.62
N ASP A 482 32.90 -1.82 -13.57
CA ASP A 482 34.25 -1.24 -13.68
C ASP A 482 35.33 -2.31 -13.95
N ASN A 483 35.08 -3.57 -13.57
CA ASN A 483 35.98 -4.70 -13.82
C ASN A 483 35.23 -6.05 -13.85
N PRO A 484 34.52 -6.39 -14.94
CA PRO A 484 33.81 -7.66 -15.05
C PRO A 484 34.80 -8.83 -15.18
N ARG A 485 34.60 -9.89 -14.40
CA ARG A 485 35.39 -11.12 -14.49
C ARG A 485 34.59 -12.21 -15.20
N PHE A 486 35.16 -12.77 -16.27
CA PHE A 486 34.57 -13.91 -16.98
C PHE A 486 35.23 -15.18 -16.47
N LEU A 487 34.44 -16.06 -15.88
CA LEU A 487 34.95 -17.24 -15.19
C LEU A 487 34.54 -18.54 -15.90
N HIS A 488 35.44 -19.52 -15.86
CA HIS A 488 35.20 -20.91 -16.22
C HIS A 488 35.51 -21.81 -15.04
N ASN A 489 34.66 -22.80 -14.80
CA ASN A 489 34.86 -23.79 -13.77
C ASN A 489 35.55 -25.04 -14.34
N SER A 490 36.79 -25.29 -13.95
CA SER A 490 37.58 -26.41 -14.48
C SER A 490 37.05 -27.80 -14.10
N ARG A 491 36.14 -27.90 -13.11
CA ARG A 491 35.51 -29.17 -12.70
C ARG A 491 34.14 -29.43 -13.32
N SER A 492 33.30 -28.40 -13.45
CA SER A 492 31.94 -28.55 -13.98
C SER A 492 31.82 -28.15 -15.45
N ASP A 493 32.90 -27.63 -16.03
CA ASP A 493 32.98 -27.07 -17.38
C ASP A 493 31.99 -25.93 -17.64
N LYS A 494 31.52 -25.27 -16.56
CA LYS A 494 30.53 -24.20 -16.61
C LYS A 494 31.17 -22.82 -16.68
N VAL A 495 30.46 -21.84 -17.23
CA VAL A 495 30.85 -20.43 -17.25
C VAL A 495 29.95 -19.54 -16.40
N ALA A 496 30.51 -18.45 -15.89
CA ALA A 496 29.79 -17.43 -15.12
C ALA A 496 30.40 -16.03 -15.33
N LEU A 497 29.55 -15.01 -15.39
CA LEU A 497 29.99 -13.63 -15.21
C LEU A 497 30.04 -13.34 -13.71
N CYS A 498 31.19 -12.92 -13.21
CA CYS A 498 31.39 -12.58 -11.80
C CYS A 498 31.36 -11.05 -11.62
N ILE A 499 30.38 -10.58 -10.85
CA ILE A 499 30.19 -9.16 -10.54
C ILE A 499 30.20 -8.91 -9.02
N PRO A 500 30.61 -7.72 -8.55
CA PRO A 500 30.53 -7.38 -7.13
C PRO A 500 29.09 -7.45 -6.62
N ALA A 501 28.89 -8.03 -5.43
CA ALA A 501 27.59 -8.07 -4.76
C ALA A 501 27.65 -7.32 -3.41
N PRO A 502 26.53 -6.81 -2.89
CA PRO A 502 26.49 -6.10 -1.61
C PRO A 502 27.11 -6.95 -0.50
N SER A 503 28.12 -6.42 0.17
CA SER A 503 28.79 -7.10 1.27
C SER A 503 27.90 -7.20 2.51
N HIS A 504 28.21 -8.13 3.38
CA HIS A 504 27.48 -8.37 4.63
C HIS A 504 28.45 -8.31 5.80
N MET A 505 28.01 -7.82 6.96
CA MET A 505 28.78 -7.92 8.20
C MET A 505 28.46 -9.22 8.92
N ASP A 506 29.48 -9.87 9.47
CA ASP A 506 29.26 -10.94 10.45
C ASP A 506 28.84 -10.40 11.82
N GLU A 507 28.51 -11.31 12.74
CA GLU A 507 28.12 -10.99 14.12
C GLU A 507 29.25 -10.28 14.90
N GLU A 508 30.49 -10.36 14.43
CA GLU A 508 31.66 -9.67 14.99
C GLU A 508 31.98 -8.33 14.31
N GLY A 509 31.20 -7.89 13.33
CA GLY A 509 31.33 -6.58 12.67
C GLY A 509 32.40 -6.53 11.56
N ASN A 510 32.91 -7.68 11.10
CA ASN A 510 33.85 -7.73 9.98
C ASN A 510 33.13 -7.70 8.63
N TYR A 511 33.74 -7.04 7.66
CA TYR A 511 33.18 -6.89 6.33
C TYR A 511 33.43 -8.13 5.47
N ILE A 512 32.38 -8.90 5.18
CA ILE A 512 32.47 -10.08 4.32
C ILE A 512 32.17 -9.69 2.86
N ARG A 513 33.23 -9.65 2.05
CA ARG A 513 33.14 -9.41 0.61
C ARG A 513 32.54 -10.61 -0.12
N ARG A 514 31.57 -10.35 -1.01
CA ARG A 514 30.93 -11.38 -1.85
C ARG A 514 30.83 -10.95 -3.31
N PHE A 515 30.66 -11.94 -4.17
CA PHE A 515 30.43 -11.79 -5.60
C PHE A 515 29.15 -12.53 -6.00
N GLU A 516 28.50 -12.03 -7.04
CA GLU A 516 27.43 -12.76 -7.74
C GLU A 516 28.02 -13.41 -8.99
N LEU A 517 27.81 -14.72 -9.11
CA LEU A 517 28.11 -15.51 -10.30
C LEU A 517 26.84 -15.65 -11.13
N VAL A 518 26.72 -14.85 -12.17
CA VAL A 518 25.60 -14.85 -13.11
C VAL A 518 25.84 -15.94 -14.15
N ARG A 519 24.89 -16.87 -14.31
CA ARG A 519 24.92 -17.96 -15.32
C ARG A 519 23.64 -17.93 -16.18
N PRO A 520 23.58 -18.65 -17.32
CA PRO A 520 22.41 -18.61 -18.20
C PRO A 520 21.09 -18.92 -17.48
N LEU A 521 21.09 -19.91 -16.59
CA LEU A 521 19.88 -20.37 -15.89
C LEU A 521 19.64 -19.72 -14.52
N ARG A 522 20.70 -19.32 -13.81
CA ARG A 522 20.61 -18.82 -12.43
C ARG A 522 21.81 -17.96 -12.06
N SER A 523 21.61 -17.09 -11.07
CA SER A 523 22.70 -16.42 -10.36
C SER A 523 22.93 -17.07 -8.99
N GLU A 524 24.19 -17.11 -8.55
CA GLU A 524 24.55 -17.61 -7.21
C GLU A 524 25.53 -16.66 -6.53
N TYR A 525 25.37 -16.43 -5.22
CA TYR A 525 26.31 -15.63 -4.45
C TYR A 525 27.43 -16.51 -3.89
N ILE A 526 28.67 -16.02 -3.97
CA ILE A 526 29.85 -16.67 -3.43
C ILE A 526 30.70 -15.68 -2.62
N LEU A 527 31.26 -16.13 -1.51
CA LEU A 527 32.20 -15.33 -0.71
C LEU A 527 33.53 -15.19 -1.45
N ALA A 528 34.23 -14.06 -1.29
CA ALA A 528 35.50 -13.80 -1.96
C ALA A 528 36.55 -14.90 -1.67
N GLU A 529 36.68 -15.32 -0.41
CA GLU A 529 37.61 -16.39 0.00
C GLU A 529 37.24 -17.73 -0.64
N ARG A 530 35.96 -18.09 -0.62
CA ARG A 530 35.47 -19.33 -1.24
C ARG A 530 35.63 -19.33 -2.76
N LEU A 531 35.53 -18.17 -3.41
CA LEU A 531 35.80 -18.04 -4.83
C LEU A 531 37.28 -18.30 -5.13
N ALA A 532 38.19 -17.78 -4.30
CA ALA A 532 39.63 -18.01 -4.45
C ALA A 532 40.05 -19.48 -4.28
N GLU A 533 39.35 -20.23 -3.42
CA GLU A 533 39.56 -21.67 -3.20
C GLU A 533 38.76 -22.58 -4.16
N SER A 534 37.92 -21.99 -5.02
CA SER A 534 37.06 -22.73 -5.94
C SER A 534 37.80 -23.13 -7.22
N ALA A 535 37.14 -23.96 -8.03
CA ALA A 535 37.62 -24.32 -9.36
C ALA A 535 37.28 -23.27 -10.44
N TRP A 536 36.89 -22.04 -10.06
CA TRP A 536 36.58 -20.96 -10.99
C TRP A 536 37.84 -20.18 -11.36
N GLU A 537 38.16 -20.13 -12.65
CA GLU A 537 39.36 -19.52 -13.22
C GLU A 537 38.95 -18.44 -14.23
N ASP A 538 39.70 -17.34 -14.30
CA ASP A 538 39.44 -16.29 -15.29
C ASP A 538 39.76 -16.79 -16.70
N ILE A 539 38.86 -16.51 -17.64
CA ILE A 539 39.02 -16.86 -19.06
C ILE A 539 38.89 -15.63 -19.96
N ALA A 540 39.37 -15.75 -21.20
CA ALA A 540 39.20 -14.72 -22.20
C ALA A 540 37.72 -14.54 -22.55
N ARG A 541 37.36 -13.30 -22.91
CA ARG A 541 35.99 -12.94 -23.30
C ARG A 541 35.47 -13.83 -24.44
N ASP A 542 36.25 -14.03 -25.50
CA ASP A 542 35.83 -14.81 -26.66
C ASP A 542 35.52 -16.27 -26.29
N ASP A 543 36.34 -16.86 -25.40
CA ASP A 543 36.12 -18.22 -24.88
C ASP A 543 34.86 -18.29 -23.99
N PHE A 544 34.61 -17.24 -23.21
CA PHE A 544 33.41 -17.12 -22.38
C PHE A 544 32.16 -17.02 -23.24
N GLU A 545 32.18 -16.18 -24.28
CA GLU A 545 31.05 -15.98 -25.19
C GLU A 545 30.66 -17.30 -25.88
N ALA A 546 31.65 -18.05 -26.39
CA ALA A 546 31.43 -19.35 -27.02
C ALA A 546 30.83 -20.39 -26.06
N ARG A 547 31.37 -20.49 -24.84
CA ARG A 547 30.90 -21.44 -23.82
C ARG A 547 29.53 -21.07 -23.26
N TRP A 548 29.25 -19.78 -23.11
CA TRP A 548 27.94 -19.28 -22.69
C TRP A 548 26.87 -19.60 -23.73
N GLN A 549 27.17 -19.41 -25.03
CA GLN A 549 26.27 -19.81 -26.11
C GLN A 549 26.02 -21.32 -26.12
N ALA A 550 27.05 -22.13 -25.87
CA ALA A 550 26.90 -23.59 -25.79
C ALA A 550 26.01 -24.01 -24.60
N GLU A 551 26.15 -23.39 -23.43
CA GLU A 551 25.26 -23.63 -22.29
C GLU A 551 23.84 -23.14 -22.55
N TYR A 552 23.69 -21.97 -23.16
CA TYR A 552 22.38 -21.41 -23.52
C TYR A 552 21.64 -22.33 -24.48
N ALA A 553 22.30 -22.76 -25.57
CA ALA A 553 21.71 -23.65 -26.58
C ALA A 553 21.33 -25.03 -26.01
N ALA A 554 22.04 -25.52 -24.99
CA ALA A 554 21.71 -26.78 -24.33
C ALA A 554 20.38 -26.72 -23.56
N ASP A 555 20.03 -25.56 -23.00
CA ASP A 555 18.85 -25.38 -22.15
C ASP A 555 17.69 -24.64 -22.85
N GLU A 556 17.92 -23.94 -23.98
CA GLU A 556 16.96 -23.05 -24.65
C GLU A 556 15.65 -23.75 -25.08
N ASN A 557 15.75 -25.02 -25.47
CA ASN A 557 14.61 -25.82 -25.89
C ASN A 557 14.03 -26.68 -24.75
N GLN A 558 14.54 -26.56 -23.52
CA GLN A 558 14.03 -27.35 -22.42
C GLN A 558 12.72 -26.75 -21.90
N LEU A 559 11.68 -27.56 -21.98
CA LEU A 559 10.38 -27.26 -21.41
C LEU A 559 10.37 -27.56 -19.91
N VAL A 560 9.80 -26.65 -19.13
CA VAL A 560 9.52 -26.82 -17.72
C VAL A 560 8.01 -26.75 -17.54
N THR A 561 7.49 -27.74 -16.83
CA THR A 561 6.09 -27.77 -16.42
C THR A 561 5.99 -27.39 -14.95
N GLU A 562 5.14 -26.42 -14.64
CA GLU A 562 4.82 -26.01 -13.28
C GLU A 562 3.31 -25.99 -13.04
N THR A 563 2.90 -26.18 -11.79
CA THR A 563 1.50 -26.09 -11.40
C THR A 563 1.23 -24.72 -10.77
N VAL A 564 0.19 -24.04 -11.27
CA VAL A 564 -0.21 -22.71 -10.83
C VAL A 564 -1.70 -22.70 -10.51
N TYR A 565 -2.11 -21.95 -9.49
CA TYR A 565 -3.53 -21.78 -9.15
C TYR A 565 -4.03 -20.39 -9.51
N LEU A 566 -5.18 -20.33 -10.19
CA LEU A 566 -5.76 -19.12 -10.74
C LEU A 566 -7.22 -18.96 -10.32
N ALA A 567 -7.52 -17.94 -9.52
CA ALA A 567 -8.90 -17.59 -9.18
C ALA A 567 -9.51 -16.76 -10.33
N THR A 568 -10.59 -17.24 -10.95
CA THR A 568 -11.25 -16.63 -12.11
C THR A 568 -12.76 -16.45 -11.92
N GLY A 569 -13.43 -15.77 -12.84
CA GLY A 569 -14.85 -15.42 -12.77
C GLY A 569 -15.12 -14.13 -11.98
N LEU A 570 -16.19 -14.09 -11.19
CA LEU A 570 -16.58 -12.89 -10.45
C LEU A 570 -15.73 -12.73 -9.18
N LEU A 571 -14.59 -12.02 -9.27
CA LEU A 571 -13.62 -11.94 -8.16
C LEU A 571 -13.98 -10.92 -7.07
N LEU A 572 -14.72 -9.85 -7.40
CA LEU A 572 -15.04 -8.77 -6.45
C LEU A 572 -15.71 -9.27 -5.14
N PRO A 573 -16.69 -10.20 -5.18
CA PRO A 573 -17.33 -10.69 -3.96
C PRO A 573 -16.45 -11.58 -3.07
N ILE A 574 -15.40 -12.20 -3.63
CA ILE A 574 -14.47 -13.08 -2.91
C ILE A 574 -13.12 -12.40 -2.62
N TRP A 575 -12.98 -11.12 -2.98
CA TRP A 575 -11.71 -10.40 -2.95
C TRP A 575 -11.08 -10.35 -1.56
N GLY A 576 -11.90 -10.27 -0.51
CA GLY A 576 -11.45 -10.25 0.88
C GLY A 576 -10.97 -11.60 1.41
N ALA A 577 -11.30 -12.71 0.75
CA ALA A 577 -10.90 -14.05 1.15
C ALA A 577 -9.54 -14.47 0.56
N LEU A 578 -9.20 -13.93 -0.61
CA LEU A 578 -7.94 -14.17 -1.31
C LEU A 578 -6.74 -13.59 -0.54
N PRO A 579 -5.51 -14.14 -0.69
CA PRO A 579 -4.31 -13.73 0.07
C PRO A 579 -4.00 -12.24 -0.10
N LYS A 580 -3.23 -11.61 0.79
CA LYS A 580 -2.91 -10.16 0.64
C LYS A 580 -1.51 -9.92 0.10
N GLU A 581 -0.64 -10.92 0.22
CA GLU A 581 0.77 -10.83 -0.17
C GLU A 581 0.97 -10.79 -1.69
N ASP A 582 0.07 -11.43 -2.46
CA ASP A 582 0.14 -11.50 -3.92
C ASP A 582 -1.14 -10.98 -4.59
N LEU A 583 -1.04 -9.81 -5.22
CA LEU A 583 -2.16 -9.10 -5.88
C LEU A 583 -2.09 -9.21 -7.41
N THR A 584 -1.22 -10.07 -7.95
CA THR A 584 -1.01 -10.20 -9.39
C THR A 584 -2.23 -10.80 -10.10
N VAL A 585 -2.59 -10.20 -11.23
CA VAL A 585 -3.63 -10.71 -12.13
C VAL A 585 -2.92 -11.24 -13.36
N ASN A 586 -3.04 -12.53 -13.62
CA ASN A 586 -2.34 -13.19 -14.71
C ASN A 586 -3.32 -13.50 -15.84
N ARG A 587 -2.87 -13.24 -17.07
CA ARG A 587 -3.48 -13.74 -18.29
C ARG A 587 -2.55 -14.81 -18.86
N ILE A 588 -2.92 -16.06 -18.69
CA ILE A 588 -2.19 -17.18 -19.31
C ILE A 588 -2.75 -17.36 -20.72
N VAL A 589 -1.89 -17.43 -21.72
CA VAL A 589 -2.26 -17.65 -23.12
C VAL A 589 -1.40 -18.76 -23.68
N ASP A 590 -2.03 -19.80 -24.22
CA ASP A 590 -1.31 -20.87 -24.92
C ASP A 590 -1.17 -20.59 -26.42
N GLN A 591 -0.37 -21.41 -27.12
CA GLN A 591 -0.17 -21.25 -28.57
C GLN A 591 -1.41 -21.53 -29.41
N THR A 592 -2.43 -22.19 -28.85
CA THR A 592 -3.71 -22.45 -29.54
C THR A 592 -4.64 -21.25 -29.50
N GLY A 593 -4.29 -20.22 -28.71
CA GLY A 593 -5.08 -19.01 -28.50
C GLY A 593 -6.08 -19.11 -27.35
N ALA A 594 -6.06 -20.19 -26.57
CA ALA A 594 -6.85 -20.29 -25.35
C ALA A 594 -6.27 -19.35 -24.28
N SER A 595 -7.15 -18.71 -23.52
CA SER A 595 -6.74 -17.72 -22.51
C SER A 595 -7.48 -17.89 -21.20
N TRP A 596 -6.73 -17.91 -20.11
CA TRP A 596 -7.22 -17.94 -18.74
C TRP A 596 -6.82 -16.65 -18.05
N LEU A 597 -7.82 -15.93 -17.53
CA LEU A 597 -7.61 -14.66 -16.85
C LEU A 597 -8.09 -14.79 -15.41
N GLY A 598 -7.25 -14.42 -14.46
CA GLY A 598 -7.62 -14.46 -13.06
C GLY A 598 -6.51 -13.98 -12.16
N ARG A 599 -6.74 -14.08 -10.85
CA ARG A 599 -5.76 -13.71 -9.84
C ARG A 599 -4.93 -14.92 -9.46
N HIS A 600 -3.61 -14.77 -9.40
CA HIS A 600 -2.74 -15.84 -8.92
C HIS A 600 -3.01 -16.13 -7.43
N VAL A 601 -3.02 -17.41 -7.07
CA VAL A 601 -3.08 -17.87 -5.68
C VAL A 601 -1.90 -18.80 -5.45
N HIS A 602 -0.94 -18.36 -4.65
CA HIS A 602 0.21 -19.18 -4.31
C HIS A 602 -0.24 -20.46 -3.59
N ASP A 603 0.36 -21.61 -3.94
CA ASP A 603 0.00 -22.96 -3.46
C ASP A 603 -0.19 -23.02 -1.94
N LEU A 604 0.75 -22.46 -1.18
CA LEU A 604 0.70 -22.34 0.30
C LEU A 604 -0.59 -21.72 0.88
N PHE A 605 -1.32 -20.91 0.10
CA PHE A 605 -2.53 -20.23 0.55
C PHE A 605 -3.82 -20.77 -0.06
N VAL A 606 -3.75 -21.79 -0.91
CA VAL A 606 -4.92 -22.39 -1.57
C VAL A 606 -5.91 -22.92 -0.53
N ASP A 607 -5.45 -23.74 0.41
CA ASP A 607 -6.33 -24.36 1.41
C ASP A 607 -6.96 -23.32 2.35
N ALA A 608 -6.18 -22.33 2.80
CA ALA A 608 -6.69 -21.23 3.63
C ALA A 608 -7.71 -20.35 2.87
N THR A 609 -7.53 -20.18 1.56
CA THR A 609 -8.46 -19.43 0.69
C THR A 609 -9.78 -20.19 0.55
N LEU A 610 -9.73 -21.49 0.30
CA LEU A 610 -10.92 -22.35 0.19
C LEU A 610 -11.69 -22.44 1.52
N GLU A 611 -10.97 -22.56 2.64
CA GLU A 611 -11.56 -22.57 3.98
C GLU A 611 -12.34 -21.29 4.29
N ARG A 612 -11.75 -20.12 4.02
CA ARG A 612 -12.42 -18.81 4.18
C ARG A 612 -13.67 -18.67 3.31
N LEU A 613 -13.72 -19.38 2.18
CA LEU A 613 -14.86 -19.40 1.27
C LEU A 613 -15.86 -20.50 1.58
N GLY A 614 -15.61 -21.34 2.61
CA GLY A 614 -16.49 -22.43 3.02
C GLY A 614 -16.52 -23.59 2.03
N VAL A 615 -15.46 -23.76 1.23
CA VAL A 615 -15.38 -24.77 0.17
C VAL A 615 -14.42 -25.88 0.60
N SER A 616 -14.90 -27.11 0.70
CA SER A 616 -14.06 -28.27 1.00
C SER A 616 -13.37 -28.78 -0.28
N ARG A 617 -12.04 -28.92 -0.25
CA ARG A 617 -11.28 -29.52 -1.36
C ARG A 617 -11.65 -31.00 -1.50
N LYS A 618 -12.11 -31.43 -2.68
CA LYS A 618 -12.11 -32.86 -3.06
C LYS A 618 -10.71 -33.25 -3.55
N ALA A 619 -9.69 -33.15 -2.69
CA ALA A 619 -8.41 -33.78 -3.00
C ALA A 619 -8.47 -35.23 -2.57
N GLN A 620 -8.46 -36.15 -3.53
CA GLN A 620 -8.12 -37.54 -3.25
C GLN A 620 -6.61 -37.56 -3.07
N VAL A 621 -6.18 -37.38 -1.83
CA VAL A 621 -4.77 -37.38 -1.47
C VAL A 621 -4.29 -38.84 -1.50
N ASP A 622 -3.44 -39.18 -2.47
CA ASP A 622 -2.80 -40.49 -2.56
C ASP A 622 -1.68 -40.59 -1.49
N PRO A 623 -1.85 -41.41 -0.42
CA PRO A 623 -0.87 -41.49 0.66
C PRO A 623 0.51 -41.94 0.15
N GLY A 624 0.56 -42.77 -0.90
CA GLY A 624 1.81 -43.25 -1.49
C GLY A 624 2.66 -42.13 -2.09
N LYS A 625 2.03 -41.13 -2.72
CA LYS A 625 2.74 -39.96 -3.29
C LYS A 625 3.30 -39.04 -2.20
N ILE A 626 2.58 -38.88 -1.08
CA ILE A 626 3.07 -38.09 0.06
C ILE A 626 4.29 -38.75 0.67
N VAL A 627 4.23 -40.07 0.90
CA VAL A 627 5.34 -40.82 1.48
C VAL A 627 6.58 -40.70 0.59
N GLN A 628 6.43 -40.87 -0.72
CA GLN A 628 7.53 -40.69 -1.67
C GLN A 628 8.09 -39.25 -1.67
N ALA A 629 7.25 -38.23 -1.59
CA ALA A 629 7.68 -36.84 -1.50
C ALA A 629 8.48 -36.55 -0.22
N ILE A 630 8.04 -37.06 0.94
CA ILE A 630 8.72 -36.88 2.22
C ILE A 630 10.07 -37.61 2.22
N LEU A 631 10.12 -38.85 1.71
CA LEU A 631 11.37 -39.60 1.55
C LEU A 631 12.34 -38.89 0.59
N GLY A 632 11.82 -38.26 -0.46
CA GLY A 632 12.56 -37.41 -1.40
C GLY A 632 13.12 -36.12 -0.78
N GLY A 633 12.60 -35.67 0.37
CA GLY A 633 13.07 -34.46 1.08
C GLY A 633 12.05 -33.34 1.15
N GLY A 634 10.85 -33.59 0.64
CA GLY A 634 9.73 -32.69 0.72
C GLY A 634 9.18 -32.53 2.13
N THR A 635 8.19 -31.64 2.22
CA THR A 635 7.46 -31.33 3.45
C THR A 635 5.97 -31.52 3.18
N TRP A 636 5.25 -32.09 4.13
CA TRP A 636 3.80 -32.28 4.06
C TRP A 636 3.13 -31.75 5.33
N LYS A 637 2.07 -30.96 5.17
CA LYS A 637 1.29 -30.43 6.30
C LYS A 637 -0.03 -31.19 6.40
N ALA A 638 -0.30 -31.75 7.58
CA ALA A 638 -1.50 -32.51 7.82
C ALA A 638 -2.75 -31.59 7.88
N PRO A 639 -3.84 -31.95 7.18
CA PRO A 639 -5.07 -31.16 7.17
C PRO A 639 -5.76 -31.17 8.54
N HIS A 640 -6.72 -30.27 8.72
CA HIS A 640 -7.54 -30.24 9.93
C HIS A 640 -8.30 -31.57 10.13
N PRO A 641 -8.41 -32.12 11.36
CA PRO A 641 -7.97 -31.57 12.64
C PRO A 641 -6.56 -32.01 13.06
N LYS A 642 -5.73 -32.57 12.18
CA LYS A 642 -4.40 -33.13 12.53
C LYS A 642 -3.35 -32.04 12.79
N ASN A 643 -3.30 -30.98 11.98
CA ASN A 643 -2.53 -29.74 12.19
C ASN A 643 -1.02 -29.87 12.54
N PHE A 644 -0.34 -30.95 12.12
CA PHE A 644 1.11 -31.11 12.29
C PHE A 644 1.84 -31.12 10.93
N THR A 645 3.15 -30.91 10.92
CA THR A 645 3.95 -30.87 9.69
C THR A 645 4.98 -32.00 9.68
N ILE A 646 5.00 -32.85 8.65
CA ILE A 646 6.06 -33.84 8.44
C ILE A 646 7.11 -33.25 7.50
N ARG A 647 8.37 -33.23 7.93
CA ARG A 647 9.48 -32.70 7.12
C ARG A 647 10.75 -33.51 7.34
N THR A 648 11.70 -33.36 6.42
CA THR A 648 13.06 -33.85 6.67
C THR A 648 13.86 -32.81 7.45
N SER A 649 14.48 -33.24 8.54
CA SER A 649 15.27 -32.41 9.44
C SER A 649 16.65 -33.01 9.62
N ARG A 650 17.68 -32.16 9.74
CA ARG A 650 19.03 -32.61 10.07
C ARG A 650 19.26 -32.50 11.58
N VAL A 651 19.58 -33.62 12.22
CA VAL A 651 19.81 -33.70 13.67
C VAL A 651 21.09 -34.49 13.90
N ASN A 652 22.06 -33.90 14.60
CA ASN A 652 23.39 -34.49 14.85
C ASN A 652 24.08 -35.00 13.57
N GLY A 653 24.02 -34.19 12.49
CA GLY A 653 24.66 -34.52 11.21
C GLY A 653 23.88 -35.48 10.30
N ALA A 654 22.91 -36.23 10.84
CA ALA A 654 22.10 -37.22 10.10
C ALA A 654 20.75 -36.64 9.64
N ARG A 655 20.27 -37.08 8.47
CA ARG A 655 18.94 -36.75 7.94
C ARG A 655 17.90 -37.65 8.60
N ARG A 656 16.88 -37.04 9.22
CA ARG A 656 15.77 -37.71 9.91
C ARG A 656 14.44 -37.14 9.44
N ILE A 657 13.36 -37.90 9.63
CA ILE A 657 12.00 -37.44 9.35
C ILE A 657 11.39 -36.99 10.67
N GLU A 658 11.01 -35.72 10.74
CA GLU A 658 10.44 -35.07 11.92
C GLU A 658 8.97 -34.76 11.70
N ILE A 659 8.15 -35.02 12.73
CA ILE A 659 6.79 -34.50 12.82
C ILE A 659 6.84 -33.26 13.73
N ALA A 660 6.84 -32.10 13.10
CA ALA A 660 6.86 -30.79 13.74
C ALA A 660 5.44 -30.33 14.13
N ASP A 661 5.39 -29.41 15.10
CA ASP A 661 4.17 -28.74 15.57
C ASP A 661 3.09 -29.69 16.14
N VAL A 662 3.53 -30.83 16.69
CA VAL A 662 2.66 -31.82 17.34
C VAL A 662 2.14 -31.29 18.69
N GLU A 663 0.81 -31.28 18.86
CA GLU A 663 0.17 -30.99 20.15
C GLU A 663 0.54 -32.04 21.22
N PRO A 664 0.84 -31.66 22.47
CA PRO A 664 1.29 -32.59 23.52
C PRO A 664 0.38 -33.81 23.73
N GLY A 665 -0.94 -33.63 23.64
CA GLY A 665 -1.93 -34.70 23.79
C GLY A 665 -1.89 -35.79 22.72
N ARG A 666 -1.24 -35.54 21.57
CA ARG A 666 -1.16 -36.48 20.44
C ARG A 666 0.13 -37.31 20.41
N ILE A 667 1.12 -36.95 21.22
CA ILE A 667 2.43 -37.63 21.24
C ILE A 667 2.26 -39.11 21.60
N ALA A 668 1.38 -39.45 22.53
CA ALA A 668 1.12 -40.84 22.90
C ALA A 668 0.57 -41.68 21.72
N GLY A 669 -0.33 -41.10 20.91
CA GLY A 669 -0.87 -41.73 19.71
C GLY A 669 0.18 -41.93 18.62
N LEU A 670 1.02 -40.92 18.38
CA LEU A 670 2.11 -41.04 17.40
C LEU A 670 3.16 -42.09 17.83
N LYS A 671 3.45 -42.21 19.13
CA LYS A 671 4.30 -43.30 19.65
C LYS A 671 3.69 -44.67 19.44
N ALA A 672 2.38 -44.81 19.62
CA ALA A 672 1.67 -46.07 19.33
C ALA A 672 1.72 -46.45 17.83
N MET A 673 1.83 -45.46 16.94
CA MET A 673 2.02 -45.65 15.50
C MET A 673 3.48 -45.95 15.10
N GLY A 674 4.41 -45.98 16.07
CA GLY A 674 5.82 -46.31 15.83
C GLY A 674 6.77 -45.11 15.76
N CYS A 675 6.30 -43.89 16.02
CA CYS A 675 7.19 -42.72 16.17
C CYS A 675 7.94 -42.77 17.52
N PHE A 676 9.06 -42.06 17.63
CA PHE A 676 9.79 -41.88 18.88
C PHE A 676 10.05 -40.40 19.17
N THR A 677 10.47 -40.08 20.39
CA THR A 677 10.71 -38.70 20.81
C THR A 677 12.09 -38.52 21.39
N GLU A 678 12.69 -37.37 21.13
CA GLU A 678 13.93 -36.91 21.78
C GLU A 678 13.73 -35.48 22.31
N ILE A 679 14.46 -35.12 23.37
CA ILE A 679 14.50 -33.75 23.87
C ILE A 679 15.75 -33.09 23.32
N ILE A 680 15.57 -32.07 22.47
CA ILE A 680 16.68 -31.33 21.82
C ILE A 680 16.42 -29.84 22.04
N ALA A 681 17.41 -29.12 22.55
CA ALA A 681 17.30 -27.70 22.90
C ALA A 681 16.03 -27.40 23.74
N TYR A 682 15.81 -28.18 24.80
CA TYR A 682 14.67 -28.07 25.73
C TYR A 682 13.28 -28.26 25.11
N LYS A 683 13.18 -28.79 23.86
CA LYS A 683 11.92 -29.10 23.20
C LYS A 683 11.81 -30.59 22.90
N THR A 684 10.66 -31.20 23.25
CA THR A 684 10.32 -32.57 22.84
C THR A 684 10.01 -32.57 21.35
N ARG A 685 10.80 -33.30 20.56
CA ARG A 685 10.64 -33.44 19.11
C ARG A 685 10.23 -34.88 18.79
N VAL A 686 9.36 -35.05 17.79
CA VAL A 686 8.82 -36.36 17.39
C VAL A 686 9.45 -36.77 16.05
N PHE A 687 9.97 -37.99 15.97
CA PHE A 687 10.66 -38.52 14.79
C PHE A 687 10.08 -39.86 14.34
N VAL A 688 10.18 -40.11 13.05
CA VAL A 688 9.82 -41.39 12.42
C VAL A 688 11.09 -42.25 12.27
N PRO A 689 11.09 -43.54 12.68
CA PRO A 689 12.22 -44.43 12.46
C PRO A 689 12.47 -44.66 10.97
N MET A 690 13.69 -44.38 10.50
CA MET A 690 14.03 -44.49 9.08
C MET A 690 13.85 -45.92 8.52
N GLU A 691 14.10 -46.94 9.34
CA GLU A 691 13.95 -48.36 8.94
C GLU A 691 12.50 -48.79 8.67
N LYS A 692 11.52 -48.05 9.21
CA LYS A 692 10.09 -48.32 9.05
C LYS A 692 9.33 -47.09 8.54
N ALA A 693 10.04 -46.17 7.90
CA ALA A 693 9.50 -44.84 7.57
C ALA A 693 8.26 -44.92 6.69
N GLU A 694 8.24 -45.80 5.69
CA GLU A 694 7.11 -45.97 4.79
C GLU A 694 5.84 -46.41 5.54
N ALA A 695 5.91 -47.52 6.29
CA ALA A 695 4.77 -48.02 7.05
C ALA A 695 4.28 -47.07 8.16
N VAL A 696 5.19 -46.38 8.84
CA VAL A 696 4.82 -45.40 9.89
C VAL A 696 4.23 -44.14 9.28
N LEU A 697 4.74 -43.67 8.14
CA LEU A 697 4.19 -42.50 7.46
C LEU A 697 2.82 -42.80 6.86
N GLU A 698 2.59 -43.99 6.30
CA GLU A 698 1.26 -44.42 5.85
C GLU A 698 0.25 -44.38 7.00
N ALA A 699 0.59 -44.94 8.17
CA ALA A 699 -0.27 -44.92 9.34
C ALA A 699 -0.54 -43.51 9.91
N VAL A 700 0.43 -42.59 9.78
CA VAL A 700 0.31 -41.21 10.27
C VAL A 700 -0.48 -40.32 9.29
N VAL A 701 -0.25 -40.47 7.99
CA VAL A 701 -0.90 -39.70 6.92
C VAL A 701 -2.37 -40.10 6.82
N GLY A 702 -2.68 -41.40 6.85
CA GLY A 702 -4.04 -41.94 6.85
C GLY A 702 -4.19 -43.10 5.89
#